data_AF-A0A7S4S1X0-F1
#
_entry.id   AF-A0A7S4S1X0-F1
#
_cell.length_a   1.000
_cell.length_b   1.000
_cell.length_c   1.000
_cell.angle_alpha   90.00
_cell.angle_beta   90.00
_cell.angle_gamma   90.00
#
_symmetry.space_group_name_H-M   'P 1'
#
loop_
_entity.id
_entity.type
_entity.pdbx_description
1 polymer ?
#
loop_
_entity_poly.entity_id
_entity_poly.type
_entity_poly.pdbx_seq_one_letter_code
_entity_poly.pdbx_strand_id
1 'polypeptide(L)'
;AQANCEPPACPTPPASPSRPMSSRRPDAPSTAGAHNEPRVCSGVLYGQRRCAGALRERAGQRITHLLGLLVLGATVASDATAQEDEELSGQTAVAGLTCSADTRDVDSDRGGRVVVEVLGLPKDAEVWCELSIAWDGWVLSGGEERAHRLTINATRRGATQVVCEVPPSPEAAEGPVNLQVGLRPFRIGRDTALPPCGAMDMWYSARLVASFGESPYYAAAWGELLVRTNASSAGGSALRLRATAPDGRELVSSQVTPQARTALNVSFAGVDASFDGMVKLELFGPGPEPLVERSVRLCRVPERWRGRSAVDHKRRALLVDGRPFFSIGWFSIYLHFGEAAAITSLQEMARDGVNSVMLYNLIGGPPGTTVFRGRGKAPASPKPILDAAQALGIKVQVYLLDITRPLTHNQTKGWAYLEEVVDRWRHHPAVLGWYVADDSAGPLLPEVYRRIKQVDPHHIVTMAIAGSGDSVRSKYLRGSDIIMVETYPRTVDYAYATMNVVSRWPLEFMPSLTCGRAWTKSEDDGVFTVGVFRSQLYHALIAGTTGELWFAYRNAEGWNQPGLPLRAASFEATGQLLELAPALASPVGFGAIHVPSVTVAASLVAGEVAAPTAVRARAFHEETGCVMLLLANSLNEPVKAVVTFAYGSAGIYDQKTNVTQALVPFELALPRRRVPVKRGILVEYLPALGTQAFQLNGTSDCAVVELAQGVLERPNLILNPSFEQFGAYVSAPLYWDCSMTPLNLGSNCFADASVCLDRRHSGRFVTGLNVQTFEIAPSIGWSKELPEVGTYVGSIWAQAGVPMSLVVGRRETTFQEVARADLTDAWRELTFEVRLERNSRLVFKVNATGVLWLDSARLVLRSPV
;
A
#
# COMPACT_ATOMS: atom_id res chain seq x y z
N ALA A 1 68.67 9.99 26.68
CA ALA A 1 67.79 9.59 25.57
C ALA A 1 66.35 9.95 25.95
N GLN A 2 65.75 10.91 25.23
CA GLN A 2 64.35 11.30 25.33
C GLN A 2 63.75 11.25 23.92
N ALA A 3 62.47 10.84 23.82
CA ALA A 3 61.53 11.21 22.75
C ALA A 3 60.13 10.88 23.31
N ASN A 4 59.23 11.83 23.59
CA ASN A 4 58.56 12.82 22.73
C ASN A 4 57.57 12.21 21.73
N CYS A 5 56.28 12.48 21.95
CA CYS A 5 55.31 12.94 20.94
C CYS A 5 54.06 13.49 21.66
N GLU A 6 53.82 14.80 21.55
CA GLU A 6 52.57 15.46 21.95
C GLU A 6 51.57 15.48 20.76
N PRO A 7 50.25 15.51 21.00
CA PRO A 7 49.26 15.77 19.96
C PRO A 7 49.12 17.28 19.66
N PRO A 8 48.76 17.68 18.42
CA PRO A 8 48.75 19.08 18.00
C PRO A 8 47.54 19.88 18.50
N ALA A 9 47.75 21.16 18.76
CA ALA A 9 46.70 22.12 19.11
C ALA A 9 45.97 22.67 17.87
N CYS A 10 44.65 22.87 17.97
CA CYS A 10 43.86 23.57 16.96
C CYS A 10 44.06 25.10 17.04
N PRO A 11 44.10 25.83 15.91
CA PRO A 11 44.27 27.28 15.89
C PRO A 11 42.98 28.03 16.26
N THR A 12 43.11 29.08 17.06
CA THR A 12 42.05 30.07 17.30
C THR A 12 41.91 31.05 16.12
N PRO A 13 40.69 31.50 15.78
CA PRO A 13 40.48 32.50 14.73
C PRO A 13 40.87 33.92 15.19
N PRO A 14 41.28 34.81 14.27
CA PRO A 14 41.75 36.15 14.62
C PRO A 14 40.61 37.11 15.00
N ALA A 15 40.85 37.95 15.99
CA ALA A 15 39.94 39.03 16.37
C ALA A 15 39.89 40.12 15.28
N SER A 16 38.69 40.64 15.02
CA SER A 16 38.45 41.80 14.14
C SER A 16 38.11 43.06 14.96
N PRO A 17 38.46 44.27 14.50
CA PRO A 17 38.56 45.44 15.37
C PRO A 17 37.23 46.17 15.62
N SER A 18 37.18 46.85 16.77
CA SER A 18 36.10 47.73 17.21
C SER A 18 36.18 49.15 16.62
N ARG A 19 35.03 49.80 16.39
CA ARG A 19 34.84 51.27 16.33
C ARG A 19 33.34 51.63 16.52
N PRO A 20 32.96 52.91 16.82
CA PRO A 20 32.00 53.15 17.91
C PRO A 20 30.77 54.05 17.60
N MET A 21 29.87 54.14 18.59
CA MET A 21 28.91 55.22 18.88
C MET A 21 27.89 55.68 17.81
N SER A 22 26.58 55.59 18.12
CA SER A 22 25.82 56.75 18.63
C SER A 22 24.34 56.46 18.96
N SER A 23 23.97 56.87 20.19
CA SER A 23 22.68 57.43 20.67
C SER A 23 21.40 57.40 19.80
N ARG A 24 20.29 56.89 20.36
CA ARG A 24 19.27 57.68 21.12
C ARG A 24 18.15 56.79 21.71
N ARG A 25 17.73 57.12 22.94
CA ARG A 25 16.47 56.71 23.61
C ARG A 25 15.34 57.68 23.20
N PRO A 26 14.04 57.46 23.54
CA PRO A 26 13.49 56.63 24.64
C PRO A 26 12.42 55.62 24.16
N ASP A 27 11.58 54.94 24.97
CA ASP A 27 11.32 55.02 26.43
C ASP A 27 10.90 53.66 27.06
N ALA A 28 10.26 53.70 28.24
CA ALA A 28 9.77 52.64 29.12
C ALA A 28 8.33 52.13 28.74
N PRO A 29 7.75 51.07 29.38
CA PRO A 29 8.15 50.46 30.64
C PRO A 29 8.25 48.92 30.72
N SER A 30 8.75 48.50 31.89
CA SER A 30 9.16 47.16 32.29
C SER A 30 8.04 46.20 32.68
N THR A 31 8.24 44.91 32.38
CA THR A 31 7.85 43.81 33.28
C THR A 31 9.04 42.86 33.44
N ALA A 32 9.24 42.35 34.66
CA ALA A 32 10.37 41.49 35.01
C ALA A 32 10.02 40.00 34.86
N GLY A 33 10.97 39.20 34.39
CA GLY A 33 10.88 37.74 34.32
C GLY A 33 12.28 37.15 34.21
N ALA A 34 12.70 36.38 35.21
CA ALA A 34 14.07 35.87 35.29
C ALA A 34 14.29 34.69 34.32
N HIS A 35 15.39 34.74 33.56
CA HIS A 35 15.90 33.59 32.81
C HIS A 35 17.15 33.03 33.50
N ASN A 36 17.07 31.76 33.91
CA ASN A 36 18.25 30.96 34.24
C ASN A 36 18.77 30.29 32.95
N GLU A 37 20.04 30.51 32.63
CA GLU A 37 20.77 29.68 31.66
C GLU A 37 21.21 28.35 32.30
N PRO A 38 21.01 27.21 31.63
CA PRO A 38 21.80 26.01 31.90
C PRO A 38 22.98 25.92 30.91
N ARG A 39 24.20 25.98 31.44
CA ARG A 39 25.42 25.65 30.68
C ARG A 39 25.40 24.17 30.27
N VAL A 40 25.52 23.87 28.99
CA VAL A 40 25.74 22.50 28.50
C VAL A 40 27.24 22.22 28.47
N CYS A 41 27.71 21.39 29.40
CA CYS A 41 29.03 20.77 29.31
C CYS A 41 28.92 19.48 28.49
N SER A 42 29.47 19.47 27.28
CA SER A 42 29.55 18.27 26.44
C SER A 42 30.90 17.55 26.62
N GLY A 43 30.85 16.35 27.18
CA GLY A 43 31.99 15.43 27.19
C GLY A 43 31.85 14.31 28.22
N VAL A 44 31.81 13.07 27.73
CA VAL A 44 32.59 11.92 28.23
C VAL A 44 32.34 10.71 27.32
N LEU A 45 33.40 9.90 27.16
CA LEU A 45 33.48 8.72 26.30
C LEU A 45 32.56 7.56 26.72
N TYR A 46 32.12 6.78 25.73
CA TYR A 46 31.57 5.44 25.95
C TYR A 46 32.66 4.48 26.46
N GLY A 47 32.50 3.96 27.67
CA GLY A 47 33.30 2.87 28.23
C GLY A 47 32.46 1.61 28.42
N GLN A 48 32.81 0.52 27.75
CA GLN A 48 32.21 -0.79 28.03
C GLN A 48 32.55 -1.26 29.46
N ARG A 49 31.56 -1.78 30.21
CA ARG A 49 31.82 -2.72 31.30
C ARG A 49 30.82 -3.88 31.31
N ARG A 50 31.38 -5.08 31.43
CA ARG A 50 30.67 -6.28 31.88
C ARG A 50 30.36 -6.13 33.38
N CYS A 51 29.21 -6.61 33.82
CA CYS A 51 29.01 -7.05 35.20
C CYS A 51 28.41 -8.46 35.16
N ALA A 52 29.02 -9.36 35.95
CA ALA A 52 28.56 -10.73 36.13
C ALA A 52 28.47 -11.04 37.62
N GLY A 53 27.43 -11.77 38.00
CA GLY A 53 27.17 -12.24 39.36
C GLY A 53 26.60 -11.18 40.31
N ALA A 54 25.94 -11.58 41.40
CA ALA A 54 25.33 -12.88 41.72
C ALA A 54 24.48 -12.67 42.99
N LEU A 55 23.33 -13.34 43.10
CA LEU A 55 22.77 -13.69 44.41
C LEU A 55 21.78 -14.85 44.29
N ARG A 56 22.05 -15.89 45.09
CA ARG A 56 21.12 -16.96 45.48
C ARG A 56 20.12 -16.36 46.52
N GLU A 57 19.11 -17.02 47.08
CA GLU A 57 18.76 -18.44 47.18
C GLU A 57 17.30 -18.50 47.68
N ARG A 58 16.48 -19.44 47.19
CA ARG A 58 15.56 -20.29 47.99
C ARG A 58 14.66 -21.13 47.07
N ALA A 59 14.83 -22.44 47.17
CA ALA A 59 13.93 -23.43 46.59
C ALA A 59 13.50 -24.43 47.68
N GLY A 60 12.30 -24.99 47.52
CA GLY A 60 11.81 -26.19 48.21
C GLY A 60 10.78 -26.85 47.29
N GLN A 61 11.11 -27.98 46.67
CA GLN A 61 10.68 -29.34 47.09
C GLN A 61 9.21 -29.64 46.72
N ARG A 62 8.83 -30.69 45.97
CA ARG A 62 9.36 -32.06 45.69
C ARG A 62 9.03 -32.50 44.24
N ILE A 63 9.93 -33.15 43.47
CA ILE A 63 10.20 -34.61 43.31
C ILE A 63 9.02 -35.38 42.64
N THR A 64 9.04 -35.75 41.33
CA THR A 64 9.51 -37.03 40.67
C THR A 64 8.96 -38.34 41.30
N HIS A 65 8.52 -39.44 40.65
CA HIS A 65 8.81 -40.22 39.42
C HIS A 65 7.58 -41.15 39.11
N LEU A 66 7.45 -42.01 38.08
CA LEU A 66 7.92 -42.11 36.67
C LEU A 66 7.30 -43.40 36.00
N LEU A 67 6.87 -43.30 34.72
CA LEU A 67 6.59 -44.34 33.68
C LEU A 67 6.17 -45.80 34.01
N GLY A 68 5.15 -46.25 33.27
CA GLY A 68 4.94 -47.63 32.80
C GLY A 68 3.53 -47.80 32.19
N LEU A 69 3.19 -48.72 31.28
CA LEU A 69 3.82 -49.52 30.22
C LEU A 69 2.62 -50.17 29.47
N LEU A 70 2.75 -50.62 28.21
CA LEU A 70 1.64 -51.18 27.40
C LEU A 70 0.99 -52.45 27.99
N VAL A 71 -0.26 -52.75 27.57
CA VAL A 71 -0.68 -54.02 26.91
C VAL A 71 -2.05 -53.86 26.21
N LEU A 72 -2.26 -54.70 25.19
CA LEU A 72 -3.39 -54.83 24.25
C LEU A 72 -4.78 -55.07 24.88
N GLY A 73 -5.86 -54.76 24.14
CA GLY A 73 -7.23 -55.19 24.47
C GLY A 73 -8.26 -54.90 23.36
N ALA A 74 -8.87 -55.94 22.80
CA ALA A 74 -9.62 -55.95 21.54
C ALA A 74 -11.02 -55.26 21.53
N THR A 75 -11.43 -54.95 20.30
CA THR A 75 -12.80 -54.77 19.78
C THR A 75 -13.99 -55.28 20.60
N VAL A 76 -15.02 -54.43 20.77
CA VAL A 76 -16.45 -54.82 20.72
C VAL A 76 -17.22 -53.74 19.95
N ALA A 77 -18.13 -54.15 19.08
CA ALA A 77 -19.09 -53.27 18.41
C ALA A 77 -20.45 -53.34 19.12
N SER A 78 -21.19 -52.22 19.15
CA SER A 78 -22.61 -52.23 19.50
C SER A 78 -23.35 -51.05 18.89
N ASP A 79 -24.33 -51.33 18.04
CA ASP A 79 -25.40 -50.40 17.68
C ASP A 79 -26.29 -50.11 18.91
N ALA A 80 -26.73 -48.85 19.04
CA ALA A 80 -27.94 -48.42 19.76
C ALA A 80 -28.20 -46.95 19.37
N THR A 81 -29.07 -46.67 18.39
CA THR A 81 -30.52 -46.37 18.56
C THR A 81 -30.82 -45.13 19.41
N ALA A 82 -31.57 -44.20 18.81
CA ALA A 82 -32.01 -42.96 19.44
C ALA A 82 -33.26 -43.14 20.32
N GLN A 83 -33.31 -42.39 21.42
CA GLN A 83 -34.52 -41.86 22.10
C GLN A 83 -34.08 -40.52 22.72
N GLU A 84 -34.72 -39.41 22.35
CA GLU A 84 -35.86 -38.79 23.07
C GLU A 84 -35.44 -38.12 24.38
N ASP A 85 -35.05 -36.84 24.27
CA ASP A 85 -35.09 -35.84 25.34
C ASP A 85 -36.02 -34.71 24.87
N GLU A 86 -37.30 -34.78 25.26
CA GLU A 86 -38.34 -33.79 24.92
C GLU A 86 -38.90 -33.15 26.20
N GLU A 87 -38.11 -32.30 26.88
CA GLU A 87 -38.66 -31.40 27.91
C GLU A 87 -37.72 -30.22 28.24
N LEU A 88 -37.79 -29.12 27.45
CA LEU A 88 -37.41 -27.74 27.85
C LEU A 88 -37.62 -26.70 26.71
N SER A 89 -38.86 -26.50 26.26
CA SER A 89 -39.22 -25.40 25.34
C SER A 89 -40.42 -24.57 25.81
N GLY A 90 -40.38 -24.15 27.08
CA GLY A 90 -41.32 -23.19 27.69
C GLY A 90 -41.04 -21.72 27.32
N GLN A 91 -40.56 -21.42 26.11
CA GLN A 91 -40.45 -20.06 25.60
C GLN A 91 -41.36 -19.91 24.38
N THR A 92 -42.39 -19.07 24.49
CA THR A 92 -43.19 -18.62 23.36
C THR A 92 -42.29 -17.87 22.38
N ALA A 93 -41.97 -18.52 21.26
CA ALA A 93 -41.25 -17.88 20.17
C ALA A 93 -42.05 -16.67 19.66
N VAL A 94 -41.59 -15.47 20.00
CA VAL A 94 -42.14 -14.23 19.44
C VAL A 94 -41.89 -14.29 17.93
N ALA A 95 -42.98 -14.22 17.14
CA ALA A 95 -42.90 -14.31 15.69
C ALA A 95 -41.91 -13.26 15.15
N GLY A 96 -40.82 -13.75 14.55
CA GLY A 96 -39.73 -12.88 14.10
C GLY A 96 -40.18 -11.92 13.00
N LEU A 97 -39.87 -10.64 13.17
CA LEU A 97 -40.10 -9.60 12.16
C LEU A 97 -39.34 -9.98 10.88
N THR A 98 -40.07 -10.32 9.82
CA THR A 98 -39.49 -10.57 8.49
C THR A 98 -39.51 -9.27 7.71
N CYS A 99 -38.34 -8.86 7.22
CA CYS A 99 -38.21 -7.68 6.37
C CYS A 99 -37.85 -8.11 4.94
N SER A 100 -38.37 -7.40 3.94
CA SER A 100 -37.93 -7.47 2.54
C SER A 100 -38.00 -6.08 1.92
N ALA A 101 -37.27 -5.80 0.84
CA ALA A 101 -37.24 -4.46 0.28
C ALA A 101 -37.12 -4.44 -1.25
N ASP A 102 -37.79 -3.46 -1.87
CA ASP A 102 -37.73 -3.18 -3.31
C ASP A 102 -36.92 -1.91 -3.58
N THR A 103 -35.88 -2.04 -4.42
CA THR A 103 -34.93 -0.98 -4.78
C THR A 103 -35.07 -0.49 -6.21
N ARG A 104 -36.00 -1.05 -7.01
CA ARG A 104 -36.05 -0.83 -8.47
C ARG A 104 -36.22 0.64 -8.88
N ASP A 105 -36.79 1.46 -8.00
CA ASP A 105 -37.06 2.89 -8.22
C ASP A 105 -36.07 3.84 -7.53
N VAL A 106 -34.87 3.38 -7.15
CA VAL A 106 -33.87 4.22 -6.44
C VAL A 106 -32.59 4.37 -7.27
N ASP A 107 -32.23 5.63 -7.51
CA ASP A 107 -31.03 6.04 -8.25
C ASP A 107 -30.31 7.14 -7.48
N SER A 108 -28.98 7.09 -7.41
CA SER A 108 -28.18 8.19 -6.84
C SER A 108 -28.48 9.55 -7.49
N ASP A 109 -28.71 9.54 -8.81
CA ASP A 109 -28.81 10.76 -9.62
C ASP A 109 -30.18 11.44 -9.52
N ARG A 110 -31.22 10.69 -9.14
CA ARG A 110 -32.62 11.16 -9.09
C ARG A 110 -33.26 11.01 -7.71
N GLY A 111 -32.54 10.40 -6.77
CA GLY A 111 -33.14 9.89 -5.55
C GLY A 111 -34.07 8.71 -5.85
N GLY A 112 -34.99 8.44 -4.95
CA GLY A 112 -36.04 7.46 -5.16
C GLY A 112 -36.78 7.08 -3.89
N ARG A 113 -37.59 6.03 -3.99
CA ARG A 113 -38.31 5.45 -2.85
C ARG A 113 -37.90 4.01 -2.66
N VAL A 114 -37.25 3.72 -1.53
CA VAL A 114 -37.15 2.34 -1.06
C VAL A 114 -38.45 1.98 -0.35
N VAL A 115 -39.10 0.90 -0.78
CA VAL A 115 -40.22 0.32 -0.05
C VAL A 115 -39.72 -0.92 0.69
N VAL A 116 -39.73 -0.86 2.03
CA VAL A 116 -39.45 -2.01 2.89
C VAL A 116 -40.76 -2.57 3.41
N GLU A 117 -41.01 -3.84 3.14
CA GLU A 117 -42.09 -4.60 3.74
C GLU A 117 -41.59 -5.27 5.03
N VAL A 118 -42.22 -4.90 6.15
CA VAL A 118 -41.97 -5.39 7.51
C VAL A 118 -43.23 -6.12 7.99
N LEU A 119 -43.18 -7.45 8.01
CA LEU A 119 -44.26 -8.27 8.56
C LEU A 119 -44.26 -8.16 10.09
N GLY A 120 -45.41 -7.82 10.68
CA GLY A 120 -45.59 -7.71 12.13
C GLY A 120 -45.35 -6.32 12.74
N LEU A 121 -45.15 -5.27 11.94
CA LEU A 121 -44.89 -3.90 12.42
C LEU A 121 -46.05 -3.35 13.30
N PRO A 122 -45.84 -3.07 14.62
CA PRO A 122 -46.86 -2.52 15.51
C PRO A 122 -47.45 -1.21 14.97
N LYS A 123 -48.75 -0.93 15.17
CA LYS A 123 -49.45 0.24 14.58
C LYS A 123 -48.87 1.60 14.98
N ASP A 124 -48.17 1.62 16.10
CA ASP A 124 -47.60 2.73 16.85
C ASP A 124 -46.06 2.80 16.79
N ALA A 125 -45.41 1.87 16.09
CA ALA A 125 -43.95 1.88 15.95
C ALA A 125 -43.44 3.10 15.17
N GLU A 126 -42.50 3.84 15.76
CA GLU A 126 -41.73 4.89 15.08
C GLU A 126 -40.73 4.24 14.12
N VAL A 127 -40.76 4.66 12.86
CA VAL A 127 -39.86 4.16 11.82
C VAL A 127 -38.95 5.29 11.34
N TRP A 128 -37.69 4.96 11.10
CA TRP A 128 -36.70 5.83 10.48
C TRP A 128 -36.01 5.05 9.36
N CYS A 129 -35.37 5.77 8.45
CA CYS A 129 -34.39 5.18 7.55
C CYS A 129 -33.12 6.02 7.64
N GLU A 130 -31.96 5.38 7.65
CA GLU A 130 -30.68 6.08 7.72
C GLU A 130 -29.83 5.70 6.52
N LEU A 131 -29.35 6.72 5.83
CA LEU A 131 -28.42 6.54 4.74
C LEU A 131 -26.98 6.60 5.26
N SER A 132 -26.16 5.62 4.91
CA SER A 132 -24.77 5.52 5.33
C SER A 132 -23.88 5.12 4.15
N ILE A 133 -22.92 5.98 3.79
CA ILE A 133 -21.99 5.65 2.69
C ILE A 133 -21.09 4.50 3.13
N ALA A 134 -21.00 3.46 2.29
CA ALA A 134 -20.27 2.24 2.57
C ALA A 134 -19.64 1.72 1.27
N TRP A 135 -18.55 0.95 1.35
CA TRP A 135 -17.79 0.50 0.18
C TRP A 135 -17.30 -0.95 0.36
N ASP A 136 -17.34 -1.77 -0.69
CA ASP A 136 -16.96 -3.21 -0.68
C ASP A 136 -17.51 -4.04 0.50
N GLY A 137 -18.74 -3.77 0.97
CA GLY A 137 -19.36 -4.46 2.10
C GLY A 137 -19.08 -3.86 3.48
N TRP A 138 -18.23 -2.81 3.59
CA TRP A 138 -17.81 -2.23 4.86
C TRP A 138 -18.66 -1.00 5.24
N VAL A 139 -19.50 -1.16 6.26
CA VAL A 139 -20.16 -0.04 6.96
C VAL A 139 -19.14 0.68 7.85
N LEU A 140 -19.12 2.02 7.77
CA LEU A 140 -18.27 2.88 8.59
C LEU A 140 -18.75 2.88 10.05
N SER A 141 -17.96 2.33 10.96
CA SER A 141 -18.22 2.33 12.40
C SER A 141 -17.24 3.25 13.15
N GLY A 142 -17.75 4.16 13.98
CA GLY A 142 -16.93 5.01 14.85
C GLY A 142 -17.67 6.26 15.33
N GLY A 143 -17.50 6.65 16.61
CA GLY A 143 -18.35 7.63 17.30
C GLY A 143 -18.41 9.07 16.75
N GLU A 144 -17.64 9.41 15.71
CA GLU A 144 -17.80 10.67 14.94
C GLU A 144 -18.88 10.56 13.83
N GLU A 145 -19.65 9.46 13.83
CA GLU A 145 -20.76 9.06 12.95
C GLU A 145 -21.82 10.12 12.56
N ARG A 146 -21.89 11.28 13.21
CA ARG A 146 -22.92 12.31 12.92
C ARG A 146 -22.78 13.00 11.57
N ALA A 147 -21.61 12.97 10.93
CA ALA A 147 -21.34 13.74 9.71
C ALA A 147 -21.88 13.09 8.41
N HIS A 148 -22.18 11.78 8.41
CA HIS A 148 -22.57 11.04 7.20
C HIS A 148 -23.88 10.25 7.31
N ARG A 149 -24.49 10.20 8.50
CA ARG A 149 -25.80 9.58 8.69
C ARG A 149 -26.89 10.57 8.27
N LEU A 150 -27.35 10.47 7.02
CA LEU A 150 -28.54 11.22 6.60
C LEU A 150 -29.77 10.45 7.10
N THR A 151 -30.36 10.91 8.21
CA THR A 151 -31.70 10.46 8.61
C THR A 151 -32.69 10.99 7.57
N ILE A 152 -33.29 10.09 6.80
CA ILE A 152 -34.27 10.43 5.76
C ILE A 152 -35.69 10.13 6.26
N ASN A 153 -36.66 10.87 5.71
CA ASN A 153 -38.05 10.72 6.08
C ASN A 153 -38.55 9.31 5.73
N ALA A 154 -39.00 8.58 6.75
CA ALA A 154 -39.70 7.30 6.60
C ALA A 154 -41.20 7.54 6.70
N THR A 155 -41.95 7.19 5.66
CA THR A 155 -43.41 7.29 5.63
C THR A 155 -44.01 5.90 5.66
N ARG A 156 -44.78 5.57 6.70
CA ARG A 156 -45.48 4.28 6.76
C ARG A 156 -46.62 4.24 5.74
N ARG A 157 -46.74 3.13 5.01
CA ARG A 157 -47.81 2.87 4.03
C ARG A 157 -48.58 1.61 4.42
N GLY A 158 -49.68 1.78 5.15
CA GLY A 158 -50.51 0.66 5.62
C GLY A 158 -49.88 -0.15 6.75
N ALA A 159 -50.30 -1.40 6.91
CA ALA A 159 -49.89 -2.23 8.05
C ALA A 159 -48.43 -2.69 7.97
N THR A 160 -47.95 -3.07 6.78
CA THR A 160 -46.67 -3.77 6.59
C THR A 160 -45.60 -2.98 5.84
N GLN A 161 -45.86 -1.79 5.29
CA GLN A 161 -44.84 -1.12 4.46
C GLN A 161 -44.31 0.19 5.07
N VAL A 162 -43.02 0.41 4.83
CA VAL A 162 -42.25 1.61 5.14
C VAL A 162 -41.69 2.15 3.83
N VAL A 163 -41.88 3.43 3.56
CA VAL A 163 -41.32 4.12 2.38
C VAL A 163 -40.25 5.09 2.84
N CYS A 164 -38.99 4.80 2.51
CA CYS A 164 -37.86 5.71 2.72
C CYS A 164 -37.70 6.61 1.49
N GLU A 165 -37.80 7.94 1.65
CA GLU A 165 -37.52 8.87 0.54
C GLU A 165 -36.03 9.22 0.50
N VAL A 166 -35.31 8.62 -0.44
CA VAL A 166 -33.89 8.87 -0.67
C VAL A 166 -33.77 10.11 -1.57
N PRO A 167 -33.16 11.22 -1.12
CA PRO A 167 -32.98 12.39 -1.98
C PRO A 167 -31.93 12.12 -3.08
N PRO A 168 -31.97 12.86 -4.22
CA PRO A 168 -30.87 12.87 -5.16
C PRO A 168 -29.60 13.31 -4.44
N SER A 169 -28.52 12.54 -4.58
CA SER A 169 -27.22 12.87 -3.99
C SER A 169 -26.17 12.93 -5.10
N PRO A 170 -25.63 14.13 -5.41
CA PRO A 170 -24.50 14.27 -6.32
C PRO A 170 -23.27 13.45 -5.90
N GLU A 171 -23.17 13.09 -4.61
CA GLU A 171 -22.07 12.32 -4.03
C GLU A 171 -22.27 10.81 -4.21
N ALA A 172 -23.53 10.35 -4.27
CA ALA A 172 -23.88 8.95 -4.55
C ALA A 172 -23.66 8.57 -6.02
N ALA A 173 -23.47 9.56 -6.91
CA ALA A 173 -23.17 9.35 -8.33
C ALA A 173 -21.81 8.67 -8.58
N GLU A 174 -20.91 8.69 -7.58
CA GLU A 174 -19.48 8.38 -7.74
C GLU A 174 -19.04 7.08 -7.01
N GLY A 175 -19.96 6.38 -6.35
CA GLY A 175 -19.67 5.12 -5.64
C GLY A 175 -20.93 4.42 -5.12
N PRO A 176 -20.80 3.19 -4.57
CA PRO A 176 -21.87 2.56 -3.82
C PRO A 176 -22.22 3.34 -2.54
N VAL A 177 -23.50 3.31 -2.19
CA VAL A 177 -24.07 3.84 -0.95
C VAL A 177 -24.91 2.73 -0.32
N ASN A 178 -24.84 2.58 0.99
CA ASN A 178 -25.71 1.69 1.74
C ASN A 178 -26.87 2.51 2.33
N LEU A 179 -28.09 2.04 2.14
CA LEU A 179 -29.23 2.47 2.93
C LEU A 179 -29.45 1.45 4.04
N GLN A 180 -29.22 1.88 5.27
CA GLN A 180 -29.45 1.08 6.46
C GLN A 180 -30.86 1.37 6.98
N VAL A 181 -31.81 0.48 6.69
CA VAL A 181 -33.18 0.63 7.20
C VAL A 181 -33.26 -0.05 8.58
N GLY A 182 -33.55 0.77 9.60
CA GLY A 182 -33.62 0.34 11.00
C GLY A 182 -34.95 0.72 11.65
N LEU A 183 -35.42 -0.12 12.58
CA LEU A 183 -36.54 0.21 13.45
C LEU A 183 -35.99 0.68 14.80
N ARG A 184 -36.50 1.79 15.34
CA ARG A 184 -36.15 2.22 16.70
C ARG A 184 -37.06 1.44 17.64
N PRO A 185 -36.52 0.74 18.64
CA PRO A 185 -37.37 0.05 19.61
C PRO A 185 -38.19 1.11 20.37
N PHE A 186 -39.49 1.13 20.14
CA PHE A 186 -40.41 1.82 21.02
C PHE A 186 -40.39 1.12 22.39
N ARG A 187 -40.26 1.86 23.49
CA ARG A 187 -40.26 1.28 24.84
C ARG A 187 -41.68 0.80 25.19
N ILE A 188 -41.95 -0.48 24.98
CA ILE A 188 -43.16 -1.15 25.47
C ILE A 188 -42.96 -1.45 26.97
N GLY A 189 -43.15 -0.43 27.80
CA GLY A 189 -42.86 -0.50 29.24
C GLY A 189 -41.38 -0.27 29.58
N ARG A 190 -41.01 -0.49 30.84
CA ARG A 190 -39.66 -0.15 31.35
C ARG A 190 -38.57 -1.14 30.93
N ASP A 191 -38.90 -2.42 30.73
CA ASP A 191 -37.90 -3.50 30.83
C ASP A 191 -37.82 -4.46 29.62
N THR A 192 -38.55 -4.22 28.53
CA THR A 192 -38.45 -5.02 27.29
C THR A 192 -38.21 -4.16 26.05
N ALA A 193 -36.95 -4.10 25.62
CA ALA A 193 -36.62 -3.70 24.26
C ALA A 193 -36.75 -4.93 23.34
N LEU A 194 -37.59 -4.85 22.32
CA LEU A 194 -37.52 -5.80 21.20
C LEU A 194 -36.13 -5.68 20.54
N PRO A 195 -35.49 -6.80 20.15
CA PRO A 195 -34.29 -6.71 19.33
C PRO A 195 -34.63 -5.93 18.05
N PRO A 196 -33.79 -4.98 17.60
CA PRO A 196 -34.02 -4.31 16.34
C PRO A 196 -34.10 -5.36 15.23
N CYS A 197 -34.92 -5.12 14.21
CA CYS A 197 -34.74 -5.84 12.94
C CYS A 197 -33.27 -5.73 12.57
N GLY A 198 -32.62 -6.87 12.34
CA GLY A 198 -31.23 -6.89 11.89
C GLY A 198 -31.11 -5.95 10.70
N ALA A 199 -30.22 -4.95 10.82
CA ALA A 199 -30.21 -3.82 9.92
C ALA A 199 -30.12 -4.30 8.47
N MET A 200 -31.10 -3.92 7.65
CA MET A 200 -31.06 -4.27 6.24
C MET A 200 -30.08 -3.35 5.53
N ASP A 201 -28.88 -3.88 5.26
CA ASP A 201 -27.85 -3.22 4.46
C ASP A 201 -28.25 -3.27 2.97
N MET A 202 -28.80 -2.17 2.47
CA MET A 202 -29.31 -2.08 1.10
C MET A 202 -28.37 -1.27 0.22
N TRP A 203 -27.63 -1.96 -0.64
CA TRP A 203 -26.64 -1.36 -1.53
C TRP A 203 -27.30 -0.81 -2.79
N TYR A 204 -27.21 0.49 -3.02
CA TYR A 204 -27.56 1.12 -4.29
C TYR A 204 -26.39 1.97 -4.80
N SER A 205 -26.33 2.17 -6.12
CA SER A 205 -25.25 2.91 -6.77
C SER A 205 -25.73 3.46 -8.10
N ALA A 206 -25.02 4.45 -8.64
CA ALA A 206 -25.26 5.00 -9.95
C ALA A 206 -25.51 3.92 -11.00
N ARG A 207 -26.54 4.11 -11.84
CA ARG A 207 -26.90 3.17 -12.93
C ARG A 207 -25.74 2.86 -13.87
N LEU A 208 -24.83 3.82 -14.03
CA LEU A 208 -23.58 3.73 -14.79
C LEU A 208 -22.45 4.41 -14.01
N VAL A 209 -21.41 3.62 -13.67
CA VAL A 209 -20.10 4.11 -13.23
C VAL A 209 -19.10 3.77 -14.33
N ALA A 210 -18.26 4.72 -14.73
CA ALA A 210 -17.29 4.51 -15.79
C ALA A 210 -16.04 5.37 -15.63
N SER A 211 -14.92 4.85 -16.13
CA SER A 211 -13.64 5.56 -16.29
C SER A 211 -12.93 5.03 -17.53
N PHE A 212 -12.05 5.82 -18.15
CA PHE A 212 -11.06 5.22 -19.03
C PHE A 212 -10.05 4.39 -18.21
N GLY A 213 -9.48 3.35 -18.81
CA GLY A 213 -8.54 2.43 -18.16
C GLY A 213 -7.21 3.08 -17.79
N GLU A 214 -6.77 4.06 -18.55
CA GLU A 214 -5.55 4.84 -18.27
C GLU A 214 -5.82 6.35 -18.39
N SER A 215 -5.04 7.16 -17.65
CA SER A 215 -5.08 8.61 -17.77
C SER A 215 -3.69 9.25 -17.49
N PRO A 216 -3.05 9.90 -18.49
CA PRO A 216 -3.40 9.92 -19.91
C PRO A 216 -3.00 8.63 -20.65
N TYR A 217 -3.55 8.42 -21.84
CA TYR A 217 -3.00 7.47 -22.83
C TYR A 217 -1.85 8.12 -23.62
N TYR A 218 -0.74 7.40 -23.76
CA TYR A 218 0.46 7.86 -24.48
C TYR A 218 0.49 7.33 -25.92
N ALA A 219 0.20 8.20 -26.91
CA ALA A 219 0.12 7.90 -28.35
C ALA A 219 -0.68 6.65 -28.78
N ALA A 220 -1.45 6.06 -27.87
CA ALA A 220 -2.13 4.80 -28.11
C ALA A 220 -3.19 4.97 -29.20
N ALA A 221 -3.27 4.01 -30.13
CA ALA A 221 -4.34 3.95 -31.14
C ALA A 221 -5.66 3.40 -30.55
N TRP A 222 -5.59 2.78 -29.37
CA TRP A 222 -6.67 2.10 -28.68
C TRP A 222 -6.55 2.33 -27.17
N GLY A 223 -7.64 2.14 -26.44
CA GLY A 223 -7.66 2.13 -24.99
C GLY A 223 -8.82 1.28 -24.46
N GLU A 224 -9.07 1.36 -23.17
CA GLU A 224 -10.18 0.67 -22.51
C GLU A 224 -11.13 1.69 -21.87
N LEU A 225 -12.44 1.46 -21.99
CA LEU A 225 -13.46 2.10 -21.17
C LEU A 225 -13.92 1.09 -20.13
N LEU A 226 -13.59 1.35 -18.87
CA LEU A 226 -14.05 0.59 -17.72
C LEU A 226 -15.47 1.01 -17.38
N VAL A 227 -16.33 0.03 -17.18
CA VAL A 227 -17.77 0.22 -16.97
C VAL A 227 -18.24 -0.71 -15.86
N ARG A 228 -19.05 -0.20 -14.93
CA ARG A 228 -19.99 -1.00 -14.14
C ARG A 228 -21.40 -0.46 -14.37
N THR A 229 -22.32 -1.33 -14.74
CA THR A 229 -23.74 -0.99 -14.81
C THR A 229 -24.46 -1.53 -13.59
N ASN A 230 -25.42 -0.78 -13.05
CA ASN A 230 -26.27 -1.24 -11.93
C ASN A 230 -27.76 -1.21 -12.29
N ALA A 231 -28.08 -0.80 -13.52
CA ALA A 231 -29.42 -0.90 -14.07
C ALA A 231 -29.83 -2.37 -14.21
N SER A 232 -30.96 -2.75 -13.59
CA SER A 232 -31.62 -4.01 -13.86
C SER A 232 -32.46 -3.89 -15.14
N SER A 233 -32.26 -4.78 -16.10
CA SER A 233 -33.17 -4.93 -17.23
C SER A 233 -34.36 -5.79 -16.83
N ALA A 234 -35.57 -5.24 -16.91
CA ALA A 234 -36.78 -6.02 -16.72
C ALA A 234 -36.84 -7.13 -17.80
N GLY A 235 -36.73 -8.40 -17.38
CA GLY A 235 -36.66 -9.54 -18.29
C GLY A 235 -35.26 -9.90 -18.81
N GLY A 236 -34.17 -9.37 -18.23
CA GLY A 236 -32.80 -9.81 -18.55
C GLY A 236 -32.30 -9.38 -19.94
N SER A 237 -32.96 -8.42 -20.59
CA SER A 237 -32.50 -7.86 -21.87
C SER A 237 -31.10 -7.26 -21.75
N ALA A 238 -30.25 -7.45 -22.77
CA ALA A 238 -28.93 -6.84 -22.81
C ALA A 238 -29.03 -5.31 -22.80
N LEU A 239 -28.14 -4.66 -22.05
CA LEU A 239 -28.00 -3.21 -22.04
C LEU A 239 -26.96 -2.81 -23.08
N ARG A 240 -27.17 -1.69 -23.79
CA ARG A 240 -26.19 -1.17 -24.76
C ARG A 240 -25.57 0.12 -24.24
N LEU A 241 -24.24 0.17 -24.13
CA LEU A 241 -23.51 1.40 -23.85
C LEU A 241 -22.98 2.00 -25.15
N ARG A 242 -23.19 3.30 -25.35
CA ARG A 242 -22.54 4.12 -26.39
C ARG A 242 -21.62 5.15 -25.74
N ALA A 243 -20.44 5.37 -26.32
CA ALA A 243 -19.51 6.43 -25.96
C ALA A 243 -19.24 7.33 -27.17
N THR A 244 -19.37 8.65 -26.99
CA THR A 244 -19.34 9.64 -28.07
C THR A 244 -18.40 10.79 -27.70
N ALA A 245 -17.44 11.10 -28.57
CA ALA A 245 -16.54 12.23 -28.42
C ALA A 245 -17.27 13.59 -28.62
N PRO A 246 -16.68 14.74 -28.18
CA PRO A 246 -17.28 16.06 -28.33
C PRO A 246 -17.65 16.47 -29.78
N ASP A 247 -17.00 15.89 -30.78
CA ASP A 247 -17.28 16.11 -32.21
C ASP A 247 -18.43 15.25 -32.75
N GLY A 248 -19.12 14.49 -31.88
CA GLY A 248 -20.22 13.60 -32.23
C GLY A 248 -19.77 12.21 -32.71
N ARG A 249 -18.47 11.90 -32.73
CA ARG A 249 -17.96 10.60 -33.18
C ARG A 249 -18.17 9.52 -32.13
N GLU A 250 -18.75 8.39 -32.55
CA GLU A 250 -18.84 7.20 -31.72
C GLU A 250 -17.44 6.57 -31.53
N LEU A 251 -17.03 6.38 -30.29
CA LEU A 251 -15.76 5.75 -29.90
C LEU A 251 -15.93 4.26 -29.57
N VAL A 252 -17.09 3.88 -29.04
CA VAL A 252 -17.53 2.49 -28.85
C VAL A 252 -19.06 2.43 -28.71
N SER A 253 -19.69 1.41 -29.30
CA SER A 253 -21.05 0.98 -28.97
C SER A 253 -21.03 -0.53 -28.72
N SER A 254 -21.27 -0.97 -27.48
CA SER A 254 -21.21 -2.37 -27.07
C SER A 254 -22.42 -2.77 -26.23
N GLN A 255 -22.77 -4.05 -26.27
CA GLN A 255 -23.59 -4.66 -25.23
C GLN A 255 -22.76 -4.75 -23.93
N VAL A 256 -23.43 -4.59 -22.79
CA VAL A 256 -22.88 -4.70 -21.43
C VAL A 256 -23.85 -5.45 -20.53
N THR A 257 -23.32 -6.28 -19.64
CA THR A 257 -24.14 -7.08 -18.72
C THR A 257 -24.52 -6.26 -17.48
N PRO A 258 -25.79 -6.28 -17.04
CA PRO A 258 -26.20 -5.75 -15.74
C PRO A 258 -25.29 -6.23 -14.60
N GLN A 259 -24.92 -5.34 -13.68
CA GLN A 259 -24.14 -5.61 -12.46
C GLN A 259 -22.70 -6.13 -12.68
N ALA A 260 -22.28 -6.37 -13.93
CA ALA A 260 -20.90 -6.72 -14.25
C ALA A 260 -20.00 -5.48 -14.31
N ARG A 261 -18.74 -5.66 -13.90
CA ARG A 261 -17.62 -4.83 -14.36
C ARG A 261 -17.20 -5.33 -15.74
N THR A 262 -16.89 -4.42 -16.66
CA THR A 262 -16.49 -4.74 -18.03
C THR A 262 -15.48 -3.71 -18.51
N ALA A 263 -14.42 -4.18 -19.17
CA ALA A 263 -13.50 -3.33 -19.93
C ALA A 263 -13.88 -3.42 -21.41
N LEU A 264 -14.23 -2.30 -22.03
CA LEU A 264 -14.61 -2.21 -23.44
C LEU A 264 -13.43 -1.64 -24.23
N ASN A 265 -13.02 -2.30 -25.31
CA ASN A 265 -12.02 -1.76 -26.21
C ASN A 265 -12.56 -0.52 -26.93
N VAL A 266 -11.81 0.58 -26.85
CA VAL A 266 -12.12 1.86 -27.48
C VAL A 266 -11.11 2.13 -28.59
N SER A 267 -11.59 2.47 -29.78
CA SER A 267 -10.71 2.95 -30.84
C SER A 267 -10.51 4.46 -30.71
N PHE A 268 -9.26 4.91 -30.81
CA PHE A 268 -8.93 6.34 -30.91
C PHE A 268 -8.68 6.78 -32.36
N ALA A 269 -9.22 6.05 -33.33
CA ALA A 269 -9.11 6.35 -34.75
C ALA A 269 -9.59 7.79 -35.07
N GLY A 270 -8.68 8.58 -35.63
CA GLY A 270 -8.88 10.01 -35.95
C GLY A 270 -9.06 10.93 -34.75
N VAL A 271 -8.99 10.45 -33.50
CA VAL A 271 -8.99 11.32 -32.32
C VAL A 271 -7.59 11.94 -32.24
N ASP A 272 -7.48 13.21 -31.85
CA ASP A 272 -6.16 13.86 -31.76
C ASP A 272 -5.29 13.21 -30.67
N ALA A 273 -4.00 13.01 -30.95
CA ALA A 273 -3.05 12.40 -30.01
C ALA A 273 -2.82 13.28 -28.75
N SER A 274 -3.20 14.56 -28.79
CA SER A 274 -3.21 15.53 -27.70
C SER A 274 -4.62 15.86 -27.18
N PHE A 275 -5.63 15.04 -27.52
CA PHE A 275 -7.01 15.24 -27.09
C PHE A 275 -7.15 15.21 -25.56
N ASP A 276 -7.68 16.28 -24.99
CA ASP A 276 -8.12 16.35 -23.59
C ASP A 276 -9.57 16.88 -23.56
N GLY A 277 -10.54 16.03 -23.20
CA GLY A 277 -11.95 16.40 -23.27
C GLY A 277 -12.91 15.38 -22.67
N MET A 278 -14.17 15.79 -22.54
CA MET A 278 -15.24 14.96 -21.98
C MET A 278 -15.90 14.10 -23.07
N VAL A 279 -15.89 12.78 -22.89
CA VAL A 279 -16.63 11.81 -23.72
C VAL A 279 -18.00 11.60 -23.10
N LYS A 280 -19.07 11.80 -23.88
CA LYS A 280 -20.45 11.49 -23.47
C LYS A 280 -20.65 9.98 -23.45
N LEU A 281 -21.23 9.45 -22.39
CA LEU A 281 -21.63 8.04 -22.28
C LEU A 281 -23.15 7.96 -22.16
N GLU A 282 -23.76 7.02 -22.87
CA GLU A 282 -25.21 6.82 -22.91
C GLU A 282 -25.51 5.33 -22.77
N LEU A 283 -26.25 4.94 -21.72
CA LEU A 283 -26.66 3.56 -21.48
C LEU A 283 -28.11 3.37 -21.90
N PHE A 284 -28.38 2.47 -22.83
CA PHE A 284 -29.70 2.16 -23.38
C PHE A 284 -30.22 0.82 -22.84
N GLY A 285 -31.53 0.77 -22.61
CA GLY A 285 -32.27 -0.47 -22.43
C GLY A 285 -32.82 -0.98 -23.78
N PRO A 286 -33.97 -1.68 -23.78
CA PRO A 286 -34.65 -2.09 -25.00
C PRO A 286 -35.21 -0.93 -25.85
N GLY A 287 -35.40 0.26 -25.25
CA GLY A 287 -35.93 1.45 -25.92
C GLY A 287 -34.87 2.34 -26.57
N PRO A 288 -35.27 3.30 -27.42
CA PRO A 288 -34.35 4.21 -28.10
C PRO A 288 -33.79 5.31 -27.17
N GLU A 289 -34.46 5.61 -26.06
CA GLU A 289 -34.05 6.63 -25.09
C GLU A 289 -32.97 6.11 -24.12
N PRO A 290 -31.98 6.93 -23.74
CA PRO A 290 -30.98 6.55 -22.77
C PRO A 290 -31.57 6.46 -21.35
N LEU A 291 -31.26 5.35 -20.65
CA LEU A 291 -31.61 5.12 -19.25
C LEU A 291 -30.82 6.03 -18.29
N VAL A 292 -29.59 6.38 -18.68
CA VAL A 292 -28.69 7.30 -17.98
C VAL A 292 -27.67 7.86 -18.97
N GLU A 293 -27.32 9.13 -18.79
CA GLU A 293 -26.21 9.80 -19.47
C GLU A 293 -25.11 10.16 -18.48
N ARG A 294 -23.84 10.04 -18.89
CA ARG A 294 -22.67 10.44 -18.11
C ARG A 294 -21.66 11.15 -18.99
N SER A 295 -20.62 11.73 -18.39
CA SER A 295 -19.47 12.25 -19.11
C SER A 295 -18.18 11.89 -18.37
N VAL A 296 -17.23 11.31 -19.08
CA VAL A 296 -15.94 10.86 -18.54
C VAL A 296 -14.83 11.52 -19.34
N ARG A 297 -13.78 12.02 -18.66
CA ARG A 297 -12.66 12.66 -19.32
C ARG A 297 -11.76 11.62 -20.00
N LEU A 298 -11.53 11.78 -21.30
CA LEU A 298 -10.46 11.12 -22.03
C LEU A 298 -9.30 12.10 -22.17
N CYS A 299 -8.13 11.72 -21.68
CA CYS A 299 -6.89 12.46 -21.89
C CYS A 299 -5.92 11.59 -22.69
N ARG A 300 -5.45 12.12 -23.82
CA ARG A 300 -4.45 11.53 -24.70
C ARG A 300 -3.32 12.53 -24.85
N VAL A 301 -2.09 12.03 -24.82
CA VAL A 301 -0.90 12.84 -25.03
C VAL A 301 0.03 12.18 -26.05
N PRO A 302 0.81 12.96 -26.82
CA PRO A 302 1.86 12.40 -27.66
C PRO A 302 2.87 11.59 -26.84
N GLU A 303 3.45 10.56 -27.47
CA GLU A 303 4.49 9.72 -26.85
C GLU A 303 5.65 10.59 -26.38
N ARG A 304 6.18 10.27 -25.19
CA ARG A 304 7.22 11.06 -24.53
C ARG A 304 8.31 10.17 -23.96
N TRP A 305 9.53 10.72 -23.90
CA TRP A 305 10.69 10.12 -23.25
C TRP A 305 10.45 9.68 -21.80
N ARG A 306 11.38 8.86 -21.31
CA ARG A 306 11.42 8.29 -19.95
C ARG A 306 11.09 9.33 -18.86
N GLY A 307 10.30 8.93 -17.88
CA GLY A 307 9.88 9.74 -16.75
C GLY A 307 8.39 9.62 -16.46
N ARG A 308 7.59 9.57 -17.53
CA ARG A 308 6.13 9.77 -17.55
C ARG A 308 5.37 8.91 -16.54
N SER A 309 4.26 9.44 -16.04
CA SER A 309 3.36 8.73 -15.14
C SER A 309 1.89 8.91 -15.52
N ALA A 310 1.11 7.85 -15.32
CA ALA A 310 -0.33 7.86 -15.54
C ALA A 310 -1.02 7.11 -14.40
N VAL A 311 -2.34 7.27 -14.31
CA VAL A 311 -3.19 6.39 -13.51
C VAL A 311 -3.56 5.16 -14.34
N ASP A 312 -3.38 3.96 -13.78
CA ASP A 312 -4.08 2.74 -14.23
C ASP A 312 -5.36 2.63 -13.40
N HIS A 313 -6.48 3.01 -13.98
CA HIS A 313 -7.81 2.98 -13.36
C HIS A 313 -8.35 1.55 -13.18
N LYS A 314 -7.81 0.57 -13.91
CA LYS A 314 -8.25 -0.84 -13.93
C LYS A 314 -7.63 -1.62 -12.78
N ARG A 315 -6.32 -1.42 -12.57
CA ARG A 315 -5.55 -1.88 -11.41
C ARG A 315 -5.73 -0.97 -10.20
N ARG A 316 -6.26 0.23 -10.42
CA ARG A 316 -6.33 1.36 -9.47
C ARG A 316 -4.95 1.75 -8.96
N ALA A 317 -3.91 1.57 -9.78
CA ALA A 317 -2.51 1.78 -9.43
C ALA A 317 -1.90 2.94 -10.25
N LEU A 318 -0.61 3.19 -10.07
CA LEU A 318 0.14 4.04 -10.99
C LEU A 318 0.70 3.26 -12.16
N LEU A 319 0.90 3.96 -13.28
CA LEU A 319 1.82 3.59 -14.34
C LEU A 319 3.02 4.52 -14.30
N VAL A 320 4.22 3.96 -14.48
CA VAL A 320 5.45 4.69 -14.71
C VAL A 320 6.08 4.12 -15.97
N ASP A 321 6.32 4.97 -16.98
CA ASP A 321 6.86 4.55 -18.28
C ASP A 321 6.08 3.37 -18.93
N GLY A 322 4.75 3.34 -18.69
CA GLY A 322 3.83 2.31 -19.19
C GLY A 322 3.80 0.99 -18.40
N ARG A 323 4.45 0.93 -17.23
CA ARG A 323 4.48 -0.26 -16.35
C ARG A 323 3.77 0.01 -15.03
N PRO A 324 3.03 -0.96 -14.44
CA PRO A 324 2.49 -0.82 -13.09
C PRO A 324 3.55 -0.41 -12.07
N PHE A 325 3.19 0.53 -11.21
CA PHE A 325 4.06 1.12 -10.19
C PHE A 325 3.30 1.18 -8.87
N PHE A 326 3.70 0.34 -7.92
CA PHE A 326 3.20 0.41 -6.55
C PHE A 326 4.14 1.35 -5.77
N SER A 327 3.67 2.55 -5.46
CA SER A 327 4.51 3.59 -4.85
C SER A 327 4.82 3.20 -3.40
N ILE A 328 6.09 3.02 -3.05
CA ILE A 328 6.54 2.88 -1.66
C ILE A 328 7.57 3.96 -1.38
N GLY A 329 7.24 4.80 -0.41
CA GLY A 329 7.92 6.06 -0.26
C GLY A 329 8.04 6.58 1.15
N TRP A 330 8.71 7.71 1.20
CA TRP A 330 8.83 8.53 2.39
C TRP A 330 8.60 9.99 2.07
N PHE A 331 8.12 10.71 3.05
CA PHE A 331 8.30 12.14 3.11
C PHE A 331 9.64 12.46 3.78
N SER A 332 10.36 13.44 3.25
CA SER A 332 11.57 13.98 3.89
C SER A 332 11.62 15.50 3.74
N ILE A 333 12.25 16.19 4.69
CA ILE A 333 12.33 17.66 4.71
C ILE A 333 13.74 18.10 4.31
N TYR A 334 13.86 18.79 3.18
CA TYR A 334 15.16 19.17 2.62
C TYR A 334 15.92 20.23 3.43
N LEU A 335 15.21 21.29 3.84
CA LEU A 335 15.79 22.62 4.12
C LEU A 335 16.86 22.73 5.21
N HIS A 336 16.98 21.74 6.07
CA HIS A 336 17.85 21.81 7.24
C HIS A 336 19.07 20.89 7.16
N PHE A 337 19.09 19.95 6.22
CA PHE A 337 20.20 19.00 6.07
C PHE A 337 21.02 19.23 4.78
N GLY A 338 20.46 19.94 3.80
CA GLY A 338 21.13 20.28 2.55
C GLY A 338 21.26 19.12 1.55
N GLU A 339 21.85 19.44 0.40
CA GLU A 339 21.93 18.56 -0.78
C GLU A 339 22.59 17.22 -0.49
N ALA A 340 23.78 17.23 0.12
CA ALA A 340 24.53 16.01 0.41
C ALA A 340 23.72 15.03 1.28
N ALA A 341 23.09 15.52 2.35
CA ALA A 341 22.30 14.67 3.25
C ALA A 341 20.98 14.21 2.62
N ALA A 342 20.38 14.99 1.71
CA ALA A 342 19.24 14.56 0.92
C ALA A 342 19.64 13.40 -0.02
N ILE A 343 20.77 13.52 -0.72
CA ILE A 343 21.32 12.45 -1.58
C ILE A 343 21.67 11.21 -0.76
N THR A 344 22.32 11.35 0.40
CA THR A 344 22.57 10.21 1.32
C THR A 344 21.27 9.57 1.79
N SER A 345 20.22 10.35 2.06
CA SER A 345 18.90 9.82 2.43
C SER A 345 18.29 8.98 1.30
N LEU A 346 18.39 9.45 0.05
CA LEU A 346 17.94 8.68 -1.13
C LEU A 346 18.74 7.39 -1.30
N GLN A 347 20.06 7.42 -1.08
CA GLN A 347 20.93 6.23 -1.15
C GLN A 347 20.60 5.19 -0.07
N GLU A 348 20.28 5.65 1.15
CA GLU A 348 19.78 4.79 2.22
C GLU A 348 18.41 4.20 1.80
N MET A 349 17.42 5.05 1.54
CA MET A 349 16.09 4.68 1.05
C MET A 349 16.09 3.62 -0.07
N ALA A 350 16.90 3.82 -1.13
CA ALA A 350 16.97 2.91 -2.27
C ALA A 350 17.46 1.50 -1.88
N ARG A 351 18.41 1.40 -0.95
CA ARG A 351 18.87 0.10 -0.42
C ARG A 351 17.74 -0.61 0.32
N ASP A 352 16.94 0.17 1.03
CA ASP A 352 15.86 -0.29 1.90
C ASP A 352 14.54 -0.63 1.15
N GLY A 353 14.48 -0.47 -0.18
CA GLY A 353 13.30 -0.80 -1.01
C GLY A 353 12.39 0.34 -1.40
N VAL A 354 12.77 1.55 -1.05
CA VAL A 354 11.97 2.75 -1.31
C VAL A 354 12.11 3.12 -2.79
N ASN A 355 11.00 3.09 -3.52
CA ASN A 355 10.94 3.41 -4.95
C ASN A 355 10.38 4.81 -5.24
N SER A 356 9.84 5.50 -4.23
CA SER A 356 9.32 6.85 -4.35
C SER A 356 9.66 7.76 -3.16
N VAL A 357 9.59 9.07 -3.35
CA VAL A 357 9.86 10.04 -2.28
C VAL A 357 9.07 11.32 -2.49
N MET A 358 8.66 11.97 -1.42
CA MET A 358 8.18 13.36 -1.44
C MET A 358 9.13 14.24 -0.64
N LEU A 359 9.70 15.25 -1.29
CA LEU A 359 10.70 16.13 -0.67
C LEU A 359 10.09 17.52 -0.40
N TYR A 360 9.74 17.77 0.86
CA TYR A 360 9.24 19.05 1.32
C TYR A 360 10.26 20.16 1.03
N ASN A 361 9.79 21.24 0.40
CA ASN A 361 10.54 22.44 0.03
C ASN A 361 11.73 22.18 -0.92
N LEU A 362 11.64 21.13 -1.75
CA LEU A 362 12.58 20.89 -2.87
C LEU A 362 12.56 22.05 -3.87
N ILE A 363 11.39 22.68 -4.05
CA ILE A 363 11.21 23.91 -4.82
C ILE A 363 10.63 24.95 -3.85
N GLY A 364 11.17 26.17 -3.89
CA GLY A 364 10.68 27.28 -3.07
C GLY A 364 9.49 27.99 -3.70
N GLY A 365 8.77 28.76 -2.89
CA GLY A 365 7.76 29.71 -3.38
C GLY A 365 8.34 30.81 -4.29
N PRO A 366 7.48 31.65 -4.90
CA PRO A 366 7.90 32.74 -5.76
C PRO A 366 8.94 33.68 -5.10
N PRO A 367 9.83 34.33 -5.87
CA PRO A 367 10.83 35.25 -5.33
C PRO A 367 10.23 36.30 -4.38
N GLY A 368 10.81 36.41 -3.18
CA GLY A 368 10.32 37.32 -2.12
C GLY A 368 9.22 36.74 -1.23
N THR A 369 8.75 35.51 -1.45
CA THR A 369 7.85 34.82 -0.51
C THR A 369 8.63 34.08 0.58
N THR A 370 8.06 34.02 1.79
CA THR A 370 8.56 33.16 2.86
C THR A 370 8.04 31.74 2.67
N VAL A 371 8.95 30.77 2.59
CA VAL A 371 8.65 29.33 2.58
C VAL A 371 7.78 28.94 3.78
N PHE A 372 6.90 27.94 3.62
CA PHE A 372 6.03 27.41 4.67
C PHE A 372 6.74 27.24 6.01
N ARG A 373 6.13 27.77 7.08
CA ARG A 373 6.66 27.82 8.45
C ARG A 373 8.03 28.50 8.61
N GLY A 374 8.48 29.32 7.66
CA GLY A 374 9.76 30.04 7.74
C GLY A 374 10.99 29.13 7.70
N ARG A 375 10.87 27.93 7.13
CA ARG A 375 11.84 26.82 7.24
C ARG A 375 13.21 27.02 6.56
N GLY A 376 13.49 28.20 6.01
CA GLY A 376 14.77 28.54 5.37
C GLY A 376 14.66 28.78 3.86
N LYS A 377 15.80 28.74 3.16
CA LYS A 377 15.89 28.99 1.71
C LYS A 377 15.99 27.67 0.95
N ALA A 378 15.06 27.47 0.00
CA ALA A 378 15.05 26.34 -0.95
C ALA A 378 16.42 26.16 -1.65
N PRO A 379 16.75 24.95 -2.16
CA PRO A 379 18.02 24.72 -2.85
C PRO A 379 18.16 25.68 -4.03
N ALA A 380 19.40 26.05 -4.36
CA ALA A 380 19.68 26.87 -5.55
C ALA A 380 19.21 26.18 -6.85
N SER A 381 19.19 24.84 -6.85
CA SER A 381 18.56 24.01 -7.87
C SER A 381 18.18 22.65 -7.27
N PRO A 382 16.98 22.10 -7.56
CA PRO A 382 16.64 20.73 -7.19
C PRO A 382 17.35 19.68 -8.07
N LYS A 383 18.02 20.08 -9.16
CA LYS A 383 18.58 19.15 -10.16
C LYS A 383 19.49 18.07 -9.57
N PRO A 384 20.47 18.34 -8.68
CA PRO A 384 21.38 17.29 -8.21
C PRO A 384 20.66 16.19 -7.41
N ILE A 385 19.56 16.55 -6.73
CA ILE A 385 18.72 15.62 -5.97
C ILE A 385 17.84 14.79 -6.91
N LEU A 386 17.28 15.42 -7.95
CA LEU A 386 16.54 14.72 -8.99
C LEU A 386 17.45 13.78 -9.82
N ASP A 387 18.66 14.21 -10.15
CA ASP A 387 19.69 13.39 -10.81
C ASP A 387 20.04 12.15 -9.97
N ALA A 388 20.25 12.35 -8.66
CA ALA A 388 20.52 11.26 -7.72
C ALA A 388 19.33 10.30 -7.61
N ALA A 389 18.10 10.81 -7.49
CA ALA A 389 16.89 9.99 -7.46
C ALA A 389 16.74 9.16 -8.76
N GLN A 390 16.95 9.78 -9.93
CA GLN A 390 16.95 9.07 -11.23
C GLN A 390 18.00 7.96 -11.26
N ALA A 391 19.23 8.24 -10.81
CA ALA A 391 20.29 7.23 -10.81
C ALA A 391 19.92 6.03 -9.93
N LEU A 392 19.31 6.30 -8.76
CA LEU A 392 18.87 5.31 -7.77
C LEU A 392 17.56 4.58 -8.15
N GLY A 393 16.87 5.00 -9.22
CA GLY A 393 15.56 4.47 -9.60
C GLY A 393 14.39 5.00 -8.76
N ILE A 394 14.61 6.01 -7.90
CA ILE A 394 13.58 6.63 -7.07
C ILE A 394 12.80 7.67 -7.87
N LYS A 395 11.47 7.61 -7.76
CA LYS A 395 10.54 8.58 -8.35
C LYS A 395 10.10 9.65 -7.33
N VAL A 396 10.10 10.92 -7.74
CA VAL A 396 9.96 12.08 -6.85
C VAL A 396 8.59 12.75 -7.06
N GLN A 397 7.76 12.75 -6.02
CA GLN A 397 6.61 13.65 -5.95
C GLN A 397 7.13 15.06 -5.63
N VAL A 398 7.07 15.95 -6.62
CA VAL A 398 7.62 17.30 -6.52
C VAL A 398 6.67 18.18 -5.71
N TYR A 399 7.15 18.62 -4.55
CA TYR A 399 6.43 19.52 -3.67
C TYR A 399 6.23 20.91 -4.29
N LEU A 400 4.98 21.31 -4.52
CA LEU A 400 4.60 22.64 -5.01
C LEU A 400 3.75 23.45 -4.02
N LEU A 401 3.47 22.95 -2.81
CA LEU A 401 2.48 23.55 -1.89
C LEU A 401 2.77 25.01 -1.52
N ASP A 402 4.04 25.42 -1.44
CA ASP A 402 4.45 26.83 -1.24
C ASP A 402 3.93 27.77 -2.36
N ILE A 403 3.81 27.25 -3.59
CA ILE A 403 3.32 27.97 -4.76
C ILE A 403 1.80 27.82 -4.85
N THR A 404 1.29 26.59 -4.72
CA THR A 404 -0.11 26.28 -5.01
C THR A 404 -1.07 26.65 -3.89
N ARG A 405 -0.70 26.50 -2.62
CA ARG A 405 -1.59 26.81 -1.48
C ARG A 405 -2.10 28.26 -1.54
N PRO A 406 -1.26 29.30 -1.75
CA PRO A 406 -1.74 30.67 -1.99
C PRO A 406 -2.73 30.77 -3.18
N LEU A 407 -2.41 30.14 -4.30
CA LEU A 407 -3.26 30.16 -5.52
C LEU A 407 -4.63 29.52 -5.28
N THR A 408 -4.70 28.39 -4.57
CA THR A 408 -5.98 27.73 -4.25
C THR A 408 -6.92 28.63 -3.44
N HIS A 409 -6.38 29.54 -2.63
CA HIS A 409 -7.09 30.50 -1.77
C HIS A 409 -7.27 31.89 -2.40
N ASN A 410 -7.46 31.95 -3.73
CA ASN A 410 -7.81 33.17 -4.46
C ASN A 410 -6.70 34.25 -4.52
N GLN A 411 -5.43 33.86 -4.49
CA GLN A 411 -4.34 34.77 -4.86
C GLN A 411 -4.09 34.77 -6.38
N THR A 412 -4.01 35.97 -6.96
CA THR A 412 -3.80 36.17 -8.41
C THR A 412 -2.33 36.19 -8.82
N LYS A 413 -1.39 36.24 -7.85
CA LYS A 413 0.06 36.24 -8.09
C LYS A 413 0.61 34.83 -7.86
N GLY A 414 1.42 34.34 -8.80
CA GLY A 414 2.10 33.04 -8.73
C GLY A 414 1.78 32.08 -9.87
N TRP A 415 0.72 32.30 -10.65
CA TRP A 415 0.34 31.44 -11.78
C TRP A 415 1.48 31.25 -12.80
N ALA A 416 2.09 32.34 -13.27
CA ALA A 416 3.23 32.26 -14.21
C ALA A 416 4.45 31.53 -13.61
N TYR A 417 4.67 31.65 -12.29
CA TYR A 417 5.76 30.95 -11.61
C TYR A 417 5.47 29.45 -11.45
N LEU A 418 4.21 29.07 -11.20
CA LEU A 418 3.77 27.67 -11.22
C LEU A 418 4.00 27.06 -12.61
N GLU A 419 3.57 27.75 -13.66
CA GLU A 419 3.74 27.32 -15.06
C GLU A 419 5.23 27.20 -15.43
N GLU A 420 6.07 28.19 -15.06
CA GLU A 420 7.53 28.18 -15.25
C GLU A 420 8.21 27.00 -14.51
N VAL A 421 7.83 26.75 -13.26
CA VAL A 421 8.37 25.66 -12.44
C VAL A 421 8.03 24.29 -13.03
N VAL A 422 6.78 24.10 -13.44
CA VAL A 422 6.32 22.84 -14.06
C VAL A 422 7.02 22.63 -15.40
N ASP A 423 7.07 23.65 -16.27
CA ASP A 423 7.73 23.56 -17.58
C ASP A 423 9.23 23.23 -17.46
N ARG A 424 9.92 23.84 -16.49
CA ARG A 424 11.34 23.58 -16.22
C ARG A 424 11.64 22.15 -15.80
N TRP A 425 10.81 21.56 -14.92
CA TRP A 425 11.13 20.28 -14.28
C TRP A 425 10.42 19.08 -14.87
N ARG A 426 9.33 19.25 -15.63
CA ARG A 426 8.56 18.15 -16.24
C ARG A 426 9.41 17.20 -17.07
N HIS A 427 10.51 17.66 -17.66
CA HIS A 427 11.37 16.82 -18.51
C HIS A 427 12.35 15.93 -17.73
N HIS A 428 12.37 15.99 -16.40
CA HIS A 428 13.31 15.24 -15.58
C HIS A 428 12.82 13.79 -15.29
N PRO A 429 13.54 12.71 -15.69
CA PRO A 429 13.06 11.33 -15.57
C PRO A 429 12.73 10.83 -14.16
N ALA A 430 13.31 11.44 -13.13
CA ALA A 430 12.95 11.17 -11.72
C ALA A 430 11.56 11.69 -11.31
N VAL A 431 10.93 12.63 -12.01
CA VAL A 431 9.63 13.18 -11.58
C VAL A 431 8.57 12.09 -11.64
N LEU A 432 7.89 11.86 -10.51
CA LEU A 432 6.67 11.06 -10.46
C LEU A 432 5.46 11.90 -10.82
N GLY A 433 5.39 13.12 -10.28
CA GLY A 433 4.24 13.99 -10.40
C GLY A 433 4.30 15.18 -9.44
N TRP A 434 3.21 15.94 -9.39
CA TRP A 434 3.15 17.24 -8.75
C TRP A 434 2.28 17.19 -7.50
N TYR A 435 2.88 17.40 -6.32
CA TYR A 435 2.16 17.46 -5.05
C TYR A 435 1.67 18.90 -4.79
N VAL A 436 0.37 19.11 -4.92
CA VAL A 436 -0.23 20.46 -5.06
C VAL A 436 -1.09 20.90 -3.88
N ALA A 437 -1.52 19.97 -3.03
CA ALA A 437 -2.47 20.25 -1.96
C ALA A 437 -2.29 19.31 -0.77
N ASP A 438 -2.86 19.77 0.33
CA ASP A 438 -2.85 19.23 1.68
C ASP A 438 -4.23 19.61 2.29
N ASP A 439 -4.54 19.21 3.52
CA ASP A 439 -5.82 19.34 4.26
C ASP A 439 -6.64 20.62 4.04
N SER A 440 -5.93 21.70 3.76
CA SER A 440 -6.41 23.07 3.78
C SER A 440 -6.33 23.76 2.41
N ALA A 441 -6.49 23.05 1.30
CA ALA A 441 -6.57 23.68 -0.02
C ALA A 441 -7.82 24.57 -0.17
N GLY A 442 -7.72 25.67 -0.91
CA GLY A 442 -8.86 26.53 -1.25
C GLY A 442 -9.66 26.05 -2.48
N PRO A 443 -10.75 26.75 -2.86
CA PRO A 443 -11.68 26.32 -3.91
C PRO A 443 -11.08 26.31 -5.33
N LEU A 444 -9.97 27.02 -5.59
CA LEU A 444 -9.33 27.07 -6.91
C LEU A 444 -8.38 25.88 -7.19
N LEU A 445 -8.43 24.82 -6.38
CA LEU A 445 -7.62 23.62 -6.61
C LEU A 445 -7.86 22.94 -7.98
N PRO A 446 -9.08 22.83 -8.51
CA PRO A 446 -9.30 22.34 -9.87
C PRO A 446 -8.67 23.22 -10.96
N GLU A 447 -8.56 24.54 -10.73
CA GLU A 447 -7.86 25.45 -11.65
C GLU A 447 -6.34 25.24 -11.58
N VAL A 448 -5.76 25.06 -10.38
CA VAL A 448 -4.35 24.66 -10.21
C VAL A 448 -4.06 23.35 -10.96
N TYR A 449 -4.88 22.33 -10.76
CA TYR A 449 -4.79 21.07 -11.48
C TYR A 449 -4.83 21.26 -12.99
N ARG A 450 -5.85 21.97 -13.51
CA ARG A 450 -6.04 22.24 -14.94
C ARG A 450 -4.83 22.96 -15.55
N ARG A 451 -4.29 23.96 -14.85
CA ARG A 451 -3.07 24.70 -15.25
C ARG A 451 -1.85 23.81 -15.34
N ILE A 452 -1.64 22.94 -14.35
CA ILE A 452 -0.53 21.99 -14.35
C ILE A 452 -0.67 21.01 -15.52
N LYS A 453 -1.85 20.40 -15.75
CA LYS A 453 -2.05 19.48 -16.89
C LYS A 453 -1.92 20.18 -18.26
N GLN A 454 -2.19 21.48 -18.36
CA GLN A 454 -1.94 22.25 -19.59
C GLN A 454 -0.44 22.40 -19.91
N VAL A 455 0.41 22.55 -18.90
CA VAL A 455 1.87 22.63 -19.07
C VAL A 455 2.51 21.25 -19.14
N ASP A 456 2.04 20.30 -18.33
CA ASP A 456 2.57 18.94 -18.23
C ASP A 456 1.46 17.90 -18.04
N PRO A 457 0.87 17.40 -19.14
CA PRO A 457 -0.16 16.38 -19.05
C PRO A 457 0.43 14.98 -18.79
N HIS A 458 1.74 14.79 -18.97
CA HIS A 458 2.48 13.50 -18.90
C HIS A 458 2.89 13.05 -17.49
N HIS A 459 2.50 13.77 -16.44
CA HIS A 459 2.66 13.31 -15.05
C HIS A 459 1.38 13.50 -14.25
N ILE A 460 1.23 12.69 -13.22
CA ILE A 460 0.14 12.79 -12.25
C ILE A 460 0.21 14.08 -11.42
N VAL A 461 -0.94 14.50 -10.91
CA VAL A 461 -1.07 15.48 -9.82
C VAL A 461 -1.58 14.76 -8.58
N THR A 462 -0.90 14.95 -7.45
CA THR A 462 -1.23 14.33 -6.15
C THR A 462 -1.55 15.37 -5.09
N MET A 463 -2.32 14.97 -4.08
CA MET A 463 -2.60 15.79 -2.90
C MET A 463 -2.77 14.93 -1.66
N ALA A 464 -2.52 15.49 -0.49
CA ALA A 464 -2.84 14.87 0.79
C ALA A 464 -4.21 15.32 1.33
N ILE A 465 -4.89 14.42 2.03
CA ILE A 465 -6.07 14.71 2.87
C ILE A 465 -5.98 13.94 4.20
N ALA A 466 -6.14 14.63 5.32
CA ALA A 466 -6.25 14.02 6.64
C ALA A 466 -7.68 13.59 6.95
N GLY A 467 -7.80 12.49 7.70
CA GLY A 467 -9.04 11.76 7.98
C GLY A 467 -10.20 12.47 8.68
N SER A 468 -10.19 13.80 8.85
CA SER A 468 -11.29 14.59 9.42
C SER A 468 -11.88 15.63 8.46
N GLY A 469 -11.52 15.60 7.17
CA GLY A 469 -11.83 16.62 6.17
C GLY A 469 -13.07 16.38 5.30
N ASP A 470 -14.24 16.09 5.88
CA ASP A 470 -15.46 15.75 5.11
C ASP A 470 -15.98 16.88 4.19
N SER A 471 -15.62 18.13 4.45
CA SER A 471 -16.35 19.30 3.91
C SER A 471 -16.16 19.62 2.43
N VAL A 472 -15.24 18.97 1.69
CA VAL A 472 -14.91 19.42 0.30
C VAL A 472 -14.50 18.34 -0.71
N ARG A 473 -15.10 17.14 -0.66
CA ARG A 473 -14.89 16.03 -1.62
C ARG A 473 -14.82 16.47 -3.09
N SER A 474 -15.76 17.29 -3.55
CA SER A 474 -15.90 17.68 -4.97
C SER A 474 -14.72 18.47 -5.56
N LYS A 475 -14.00 19.28 -4.77
CA LYS A 475 -12.80 20.00 -5.28
C LYS A 475 -11.57 19.09 -5.34
N TYR A 476 -11.49 18.11 -4.44
CA TYR A 476 -10.36 17.18 -4.35
C TYR A 476 -10.40 16.19 -5.52
N LEU A 477 -11.57 15.60 -5.79
CA LEU A 477 -11.79 14.71 -6.94
C LEU A 477 -11.55 15.35 -8.31
N ARG A 478 -11.62 16.69 -8.40
CA ARG A 478 -11.35 17.47 -9.62
C ARG A 478 -9.98 18.17 -9.58
N GLY A 479 -9.19 17.92 -8.54
CA GLY A 479 -7.94 18.62 -8.24
C GLY A 479 -6.70 17.72 -8.20
N SER A 480 -6.85 16.41 -8.37
CA SER A 480 -5.77 15.43 -8.42
C SER A 480 -6.11 14.28 -9.36
N ASP A 481 -5.08 13.61 -9.87
CA ASP A 481 -5.21 12.29 -10.48
C ASP A 481 -5.24 11.18 -9.40
N ILE A 482 -4.61 11.42 -8.24
CA ILE A 482 -4.55 10.50 -7.09
C ILE A 482 -4.67 11.25 -5.76
N ILE A 483 -5.44 10.67 -4.83
CA ILE A 483 -5.54 11.14 -3.44
C ILE A 483 -4.59 10.34 -2.55
N MET A 484 -3.83 11.05 -1.71
CA MET A 484 -3.04 10.50 -0.63
C MET A 484 -3.75 10.73 0.70
N VAL A 485 -3.99 9.65 1.44
CA VAL A 485 -4.80 9.64 2.66
C VAL A 485 -3.88 9.71 3.90
N GLU A 486 -3.79 10.88 4.54
CA GLU A 486 -3.02 11.05 5.77
C GLU A 486 -3.78 10.50 6.97
N THR A 487 -3.14 9.54 7.64
CA THR A 487 -3.72 8.87 8.80
C THR A 487 -2.68 8.82 9.90
N TYR A 488 -2.91 9.63 10.94
CA TYR A 488 -2.02 9.72 12.10
C TYR A 488 -2.80 9.30 13.35
N PRO A 489 -2.81 7.99 13.71
CA PRO A 489 -3.54 7.52 14.86
C PRO A 489 -3.05 8.22 16.13
N ARG A 490 -4.04 8.72 16.90
CA ARG A 490 -3.82 9.49 18.14
C ARG A 490 -3.79 8.61 19.39
N THR A 491 -4.36 7.42 19.33
CA THR A 491 -4.19 6.33 20.31
C THR A 491 -3.98 5.01 19.56
N VAL A 492 -3.57 3.97 20.29
CA VAL A 492 -3.35 2.63 19.76
C VAL A 492 -4.59 2.09 19.04
N ASP A 493 -5.77 2.30 19.62
CA ASP A 493 -7.06 1.83 19.11
C ASP A 493 -7.48 2.46 17.77
N TYR A 494 -6.80 3.53 17.33
CA TYR A 494 -7.09 4.20 16.06
C TYR A 494 -6.25 3.66 14.88
N ALA A 495 -5.47 2.58 15.03
CA ALA A 495 -4.72 1.99 13.92
C ALA A 495 -5.61 1.69 12.69
N TYR A 496 -6.83 1.18 12.92
CA TYR A 496 -7.83 0.90 11.89
C TYR A 496 -8.50 2.15 11.29
N ALA A 497 -8.34 3.34 11.88
CA ALA A 497 -8.92 4.59 11.33
C ALA A 497 -8.39 4.87 9.92
N THR A 498 -7.21 4.33 9.59
CA THR A 498 -6.67 4.28 8.24
C THR A 498 -7.64 3.64 7.24
N MET A 499 -8.27 2.51 7.59
CA MET A 499 -9.32 1.91 6.76
C MET A 499 -10.49 2.84 6.55
N ASN A 500 -10.95 3.50 7.62
CA ASN A 500 -12.16 4.33 7.57
C ASN A 500 -12.02 5.52 6.63
N VAL A 501 -10.79 5.95 6.29
CA VAL A 501 -10.54 7.00 5.29
C VAL A 501 -10.21 6.37 3.94
N VAL A 502 -9.36 5.34 3.88
CA VAL A 502 -9.03 4.62 2.62
C VAL A 502 -10.25 3.90 2.02
N SER A 503 -11.32 3.60 2.76
CA SER A 503 -12.58 3.08 2.22
C SER A 503 -13.58 4.17 1.78
N ARG A 504 -13.39 5.44 2.21
CA ARG A 504 -14.25 6.58 1.83
C ARG A 504 -13.80 7.27 0.54
N TRP A 505 -12.50 7.28 0.27
CA TRP A 505 -11.87 8.19 -0.68
C TRP A 505 -11.44 7.65 -2.06
N PRO A 506 -11.30 6.33 -2.33
CA PRO A 506 -11.26 5.86 -3.71
C PRO A 506 -12.68 5.93 -4.28
N LEU A 507 -12.86 6.79 -5.29
CA LEU A 507 -13.87 6.47 -6.32
C LEU A 507 -13.53 5.09 -6.89
N GLU A 508 -14.51 4.35 -7.40
CA GLU A 508 -14.35 2.94 -7.78
C GLU A 508 -13.12 2.64 -8.65
N PHE A 509 -12.66 3.62 -9.44
CA PHE A 509 -11.52 3.52 -10.36
C PHE A 509 -10.35 4.46 -10.02
N MET A 510 -10.41 5.25 -8.95
CA MET A 510 -9.32 6.18 -8.59
C MET A 510 -8.33 5.50 -7.61
N PRO A 511 -7.02 5.51 -7.90
CA PRO A 511 -6.02 5.07 -6.95
C PRO A 511 -6.07 5.87 -5.65
N SER A 512 -5.71 5.21 -4.56
CA SER A 512 -5.31 5.90 -3.33
C SER A 512 -3.88 5.53 -2.96
N LEU A 513 -3.18 6.50 -2.40
CA LEU A 513 -1.96 6.29 -1.62
C LEU A 513 -2.30 6.52 -0.16
N THR A 514 -1.57 5.90 0.75
CA THR A 514 -1.67 6.20 2.19
C THR A 514 -0.47 7.02 2.60
N CYS A 515 -0.69 8.05 3.42
CA CYS A 515 0.35 8.71 4.17
C CYS A 515 0.31 8.22 5.63
N GLY A 516 0.98 7.10 5.88
CA GLY A 516 1.07 6.48 7.20
C GLY A 516 1.99 7.25 8.15
N ARG A 517 1.71 7.13 9.45
CA ARG A 517 2.59 7.64 10.50
C ARG A 517 3.80 6.73 10.63
N ALA A 518 5.01 7.28 10.66
CA ALA A 518 6.24 6.54 10.98
C ALA A 518 7.12 7.28 11.99
N TRP A 519 6.52 8.13 12.82
CA TRP A 519 7.21 8.98 13.79
C TRP A 519 6.55 8.99 15.17
N THR A 520 7.37 9.26 16.19
CA THR A 520 6.94 9.54 17.57
C THR A 520 7.30 10.97 17.95
N LYS A 521 6.61 11.56 18.93
CA LYS A 521 6.99 12.89 19.49
C LYS A 521 8.12 12.81 20.51
N SER A 522 8.28 11.64 21.13
CA SER A 522 9.28 11.29 22.12
C SER A 522 9.48 9.76 22.11
N GLU A 523 10.50 9.26 22.81
CA GLU A 523 10.62 7.82 23.08
C GLU A 523 9.44 7.31 23.93
N ASP A 524 8.91 8.18 24.81
CA ASP A 524 7.78 7.91 25.71
C ASP A 524 6.37 8.14 25.08
N ASP A 525 6.26 8.43 23.77
CA ASP A 525 4.96 8.73 23.14
C ASP A 525 3.96 7.56 23.35
N GLY A 526 4.48 6.31 23.44
CA GLY A 526 3.79 5.10 23.92
C GLY A 526 2.67 4.56 23.01
N VAL A 527 2.04 5.47 22.27
CA VAL A 527 0.91 5.30 21.37
C VAL A 527 1.30 4.67 20.04
N PHE A 528 2.54 4.87 19.58
CA PHE A 528 2.95 4.49 18.23
C PHE A 528 4.11 3.49 18.23
N THR A 529 3.75 2.21 18.33
CA THR A 529 4.67 1.07 18.35
C THR A 529 4.85 0.47 16.96
N VAL A 530 5.79 -0.47 16.80
CA VAL A 530 5.91 -1.30 15.58
C VAL A 530 4.60 -2.05 15.27
N GLY A 531 3.85 -2.49 16.28
CA GLY A 531 2.54 -3.12 16.11
C GLY A 531 1.51 -2.15 15.50
N VAL A 532 1.43 -0.91 16.01
CA VAL A 532 0.53 0.13 15.48
C VAL A 532 0.91 0.50 14.04
N PHE A 533 2.21 0.67 13.76
CA PHE A 533 2.73 0.94 12.42
C PHE A 533 2.32 -0.14 11.41
N ARG A 534 2.54 -1.42 11.75
CA ARG A 534 2.18 -2.54 10.88
C ARG A 534 0.68 -2.69 10.72
N SER A 535 -0.08 -2.60 11.81
CA SER A 535 -1.54 -2.66 11.80
C SER A 535 -2.13 -1.57 10.89
N GLN A 536 -1.70 -0.31 11.06
CA GLN A 536 -2.06 0.81 10.17
C GLN A 536 -1.81 0.47 8.69
N LEU A 537 -0.62 -0.03 8.36
CA LEU A 537 -0.27 -0.39 6.99
C LEU A 537 -1.19 -1.46 6.41
N TYR A 538 -1.30 -2.62 7.07
CA TYR A 538 -2.12 -3.72 6.57
C TYR A 538 -3.61 -3.37 6.50
N HIS A 539 -4.10 -2.54 7.43
CA HIS A 539 -5.43 -1.95 7.33
C HIS A 539 -5.60 -1.13 6.04
N ALA A 540 -4.64 -0.28 5.70
CA ALA A 540 -4.66 0.48 4.45
C ALA A 540 -4.67 -0.43 3.20
N LEU A 541 -3.84 -1.48 3.20
CA LEU A 541 -3.80 -2.48 2.13
C LEU A 541 -5.14 -3.19 1.95
N ILE A 542 -5.73 -3.68 3.05
CA ILE A 542 -7.04 -4.35 3.06
C ILE A 542 -8.14 -3.39 2.55
N ALA A 543 -8.09 -2.11 2.92
CA ALA A 543 -9.03 -1.11 2.40
C ALA A 543 -8.86 -0.87 0.88
N GLY A 544 -7.67 -1.15 0.33
CA GLY A 544 -7.38 -1.11 -1.10
C GLY A 544 -6.50 0.06 -1.53
N THR A 545 -5.63 0.55 -0.64
CA THR A 545 -4.57 1.48 -1.04
C THR A 545 -3.60 0.81 -2.01
N THR A 546 -3.01 1.61 -2.91
CA THR A 546 -2.14 1.15 -4.02
C THR A 546 -0.75 1.77 -3.97
N GLY A 547 -0.42 2.31 -2.81
CA GLY A 547 0.93 2.72 -2.43
C GLY A 547 0.92 3.34 -1.03
N GLU A 548 2.11 3.45 -0.46
CA GLU A 548 2.34 3.91 0.90
C GLU A 548 3.47 4.93 0.89
N LEU A 549 3.29 6.07 1.55
CA LEU A 549 4.34 7.05 1.81
C LEU A 549 4.39 7.36 3.30
N TRP A 550 5.47 6.97 3.97
CA TRP A 550 5.59 7.22 5.39
C TRP A 550 6.03 8.65 5.67
N PHE A 551 5.21 9.40 6.40
CA PHE A 551 5.64 10.65 7.02
C PHE A 551 6.28 10.30 8.36
N ALA A 552 7.55 10.63 8.66
CA ALA A 552 8.58 11.20 7.79
C ALA A 552 9.95 10.58 8.11
N TYR A 553 10.86 10.57 7.14
CA TYR A 553 12.16 9.89 7.22
C TYR A 553 13.23 10.69 7.96
N ARG A 554 13.33 11.99 7.64
CA ARG A 554 14.19 12.96 8.34
C ARG A 554 13.44 14.28 8.51
N ASN A 555 13.38 14.74 9.76
CA ASN A 555 12.93 16.07 10.14
C ASN A 555 13.98 16.69 11.08
N ALA A 556 14.43 17.91 10.79
CA ALA A 556 15.41 18.61 11.62
C ALA A 556 14.77 19.44 12.75
N GLU A 557 13.45 19.57 12.77
CA GLU A 557 12.73 20.25 13.86
C GLU A 557 12.84 19.47 15.19
N GLY A 558 13.49 18.29 15.22
CA GLY A 558 13.58 17.39 16.38
C GLY A 558 12.27 16.64 16.67
N TRP A 559 11.15 17.21 16.24
CA TRP A 559 9.84 16.60 16.22
C TRP A 559 9.76 15.59 15.07
N ASN A 560 9.08 14.48 15.31
CA ASN A 560 8.66 13.55 14.27
C ASN A 560 9.80 12.92 13.45
N GLN A 561 10.95 12.61 14.07
CA GLN A 561 11.89 11.65 13.47
C GLN A 561 11.35 10.23 13.64
N PRO A 562 11.66 9.31 12.73
CA PRO A 562 11.39 7.90 12.96
C PRO A 562 12.39 7.44 14.03
N GLY A 563 11.89 7.13 15.23
CA GLY A 563 12.70 6.41 16.22
C GLY A 563 13.29 5.16 15.57
N LEU A 564 14.53 4.81 15.89
CA LEU A 564 15.27 3.68 15.30
C LEU A 564 14.44 2.39 15.06
N PRO A 565 13.55 1.92 15.99
CA PRO A 565 12.71 0.75 15.72
C PRO A 565 11.69 0.92 14.59
N LEU A 566 11.12 2.12 14.38
CA LEU A 566 10.17 2.35 13.29
C LEU A 566 10.87 2.31 11.93
N ARG A 567 12.08 2.86 11.83
CA ARG A 567 12.89 2.80 10.61
C ARG A 567 13.20 1.34 10.21
N ALA A 568 13.57 0.49 11.16
CA ALA A 568 13.78 -0.94 10.89
C ALA A 568 12.48 -1.64 10.46
N ALA A 569 11.38 -1.40 11.17
CA ALA A 569 10.07 -1.99 10.85
C ALA A 569 9.54 -1.57 9.47
N SER A 570 9.77 -0.32 9.06
CA SER A 570 9.42 0.16 7.72
C SER A 570 10.23 -0.49 6.60
N PHE A 571 11.46 -0.94 6.86
CA PHE A 571 12.28 -1.62 5.84
C PHE A 571 11.84 -3.06 5.65
N GLU A 572 11.51 -3.75 6.74
CA GLU A 572 10.83 -5.04 6.68
C GLU A 572 9.48 -4.92 5.95
N ALA A 573 8.67 -3.92 6.32
CA ALA A 573 7.38 -3.65 5.68
C ALA A 573 7.51 -3.25 4.21
N THR A 574 8.58 -2.54 3.83
CA THR A 574 8.89 -2.24 2.43
C THR A 574 9.11 -3.54 1.67
N GLY A 575 10.00 -4.42 2.14
CA GLY A 575 10.20 -5.74 1.55
C GLY A 575 8.88 -6.46 1.29
N GLN A 576 8.03 -6.58 2.32
CA GLN A 576 6.72 -7.26 2.24
C GLN A 576 5.76 -6.60 1.24
N LEU A 577 5.59 -5.28 1.31
CA LEU A 577 4.71 -4.52 0.42
C LEU A 577 5.05 -4.72 -1.04
N LEU A 578 6.35 -4.79 -1.33
CA LEU A 578 6.84 -5.01 -2.67
C LEU A 578 6.39 -6.38 -3.19
N GLU A 579 6.48 -7.45 -2.38
CA GLU A 579 5.96 -8.79 -2.74
C GLU A 579 4.44 -8.85 -2.85
N LEU A 580 3.71 -8.02 -2.10
CA LEU A 580 2.26 -7.93 -2.20
C LEU A 580 1.82 -7.14 -3.44
N ALA A 581 2.68 -6.30 -4.02
CA ALA A 581 2.33 -5.41 -5.12
C ALA A 581 1.68 -6.10 -6.34
N PRO A 582 2.12 -7.29 -6.81
CA PRO A 582 1.45 -8.00 -7.91
C PRO A 582 -0.01 -8.39 -7.62
N ALA A 583 -0.34 -8.67 -6.34
CA ALA A 583 -1.71 -8.96 -5.92
C ALA A 583 -2.52 -7.68 -5.68
N LEU A 584 -1.91 -6.68 -5.04
CA LEU A 584 -2.54 -5.40 -4.69
C LEU A 584 -2.85 -4.53 -5.92
N ALA A 585 -1.98 -4.57 -6.93
CA ALA A 585 -2.14 -3.88 -8.21
C ALA A 585 -2.71 -4.79 -9.32
N SER A 586 -3.40 -5.87 -8.96
CA SER A 586 -4.08 -6.73 -9.94
C SER A 586 -5.38 -6.09 -10.45
N PRO A 587 -5.76 -6.26 -11.73
CA PRO A 587 -7.00 -5.72 -12.31
C PRO A 587 -8.27 -6.51 -11.88
N VAL A 588 -8.45 -6.68 -10.57
CA VAL A 588 -9.47 -7.56 -9.97
C VAL A 588 -10.89 -7.15 -10.36
N GLY A 589 -11.65 -8.11 -10.92
CA GLY A 589 -13.03 -7.92 -11.33
C GLY A 589 -13.23 -7.50 -12.79
N PHE A 590 -12.16 -7.30 -13.57
CA PHE A 590 -12.25 -7.07 -15.02
C PHE A 590 -11.87 -8.31 -15.87
N GLY A 591 -11.54 -9.43 -15.23
CA GLY A 591 -11.20 -10.71 -15.88
C GLY A 591 -12.12 -11.85 -15.45
N ALA A 592 -11.95 -13.01 -16.08
CA ALA A 592 -12.77 -14.21 -15.82
C ALA A 592 -12.59 -14.82 -14.42
N ILE A 593 -11.50 -14.48 -13.72
CA ILE A 593 -11.21 -14.99 -12.38
C ILE A 593 -11.52 -13.88 -11.36
N HIS A 594 -12.59 -14.08 -10.60
CA HIS A 594 -12.98 -13.24 -9.48
C HIS A 594 -12.77 -14.03 -8.19
N VAL A 595 -12.08 -13.45 -7.21
CA VAL A 595 -12.04 -13.98 -5.84
C VAL A 595 -13.22 -13.37 -5.08
N PRO A 596 -14.20 -14.17 -4.63
CA PRO A 596 -15.32 -13.66 -3.84
C PRO A 596 -14.84 -13.00 -2.54
N SER A 597 -15.62 -12.03 -2.05
CA SER A 597 -15.36 -11.44 -0.74
C SER A 597 -15.32 -12.51 0.35
N VAL A 598 -14.27 -12.46 1.18
CA VAL A 598 -14.16 -13.29 2.39
C VAL A 598 -14.94 -12.66 3.52
N THR A 599 -15.54 -13.48 4.39
CA THR A 599 -16.06 -13.01 5.68
C THR A 599 -15.05 -13.34 6.78
N VAL A 600 -15.01 -12.52 7.84
CA VAL A 600 -14.15 -12.75 9.00
C VAL A 600 -14.93 -12.57 10.29
N ALA A 601 -14.79 -13.55 11.19
CA ALA A 601 -15.24 -13.47 12.57
C ALA A 601 -14.02 -13.48 13.50
N ALA A 602 -14.15 -12.85 14.67
CA ALA A 602 -13.09 -12.78 15.66
C ALA A 602 -13.60 -13.06 17.07
N SER A 603 -12.83 -13.80 17.85
CA SER A 603 -13.02 -13.92 19.30
C SER A 603 -11.74 -13.53 20.02
N LEU A 604 -11.86 -12.92 21.20
CA LEU A 604 -10.73 -12.77 22.11
C LEU A 604 -10.21 -14.17 22.50
N VAL A 605 -8.92 -14.29 22.85
CA VAL A 605 -8.36 -15.58 23.29
C VAL A 605 -9.03 -16.10 24.57
N ALA A 606 -9.62 -15.21 25.38
CA ALA A 606 -10.46 -15.54 26.53
C ALA A 606 -11.81 -16.23 26.17
N GLY A 607 -12.18 -16.29 24.89
CA GLY A 607 -13.41 -16.94 24.40
C GLY A 607 -14.57 -15.99 24.13
N GLU A 608 -14.48 -14.73 24.55
CA GLU A 608 -15.48 -13.70 24.27
C GLU A 608 -15.52 -13.34 22.77
N VAL A 609 -16.72 -13.09 22.23
CA VAL A 609 -16.89 -12.62 20.84
C VAL A 609 -16.36 -11.19 20.75
N ALA A 610 -15.34 -10.98 19.92
CA ALA A 610 -14.79 -9.64 19.71
C ALA A 610 -15.74 -8.82 18.81
N ALA A 611 -15.62 -7.50 18.84
CA ALA A 611 -16.39 -6.64 17.95
C ALA A 611 -16.21 -7.06 16.48
N PRO A 612 -17.23 -6.93 15.60
CA PRO A 612 -17.11 -7.25 14.16
C PRO A 612 -16.02 -6.47 13.40
N THR A 613 -15.37 -5.52 14.07
CA THR A 613 -14.31 -4.65 13.56
C THR A 613 -12.93 -4.98 14.14
N ALA A 614 -12.85 -5.95 15.06
CA ALA A 614 -11.63 -6.40 15.70
C ALA A 614 -10.62 -7.00 14.71
N VAL A 615 -11.09 -7.74 13.70
CA VAL A 615 -10.24 -8.25 12.61
C VAL A 615 -10.81 -7.81 11.28
N ARG A 616 -9.91 -7.47 10.37
CA ARG A 616 -10.21 -7.10 8.98
C ARG A 616 -9.46 -8.06 8.07
N ALA A 617 -10.09 -8.44 6.97
CA ALA A 617 -9.52 -9.38 6.01
C ALA A 617 -9.90 -9.03 4.57
N ARG A 618 -8.99 -9.26 3.62
CA ARG A 618 -9.28 -9.18 2.18
C ARG A 618 -8.40 -10.14 1.40
N ALA A 619 -9.00 -10.81 0.42
CA ALA A 619 -8.30 -11.63 -0.54
C ALA A 619 -8.12 -10.88 -1.86
N PHE A 620 -6.95 -11.05 -2.48
CA PHE A 620 -6.52 -10.45 -3.73
C PHE A 620 -6.10 -11.55 -4.69
N HIS A 621 -6.41 -11.43 -5.97
CA HIS A 621 -6.03 -12.40 -6.99
C HIS A 621 -4.79 -11.91 -7.75
N GLU A 622 -3.72 -12.68 -7.81
CA GLU A 622 -2.57 -12.36 -8.68
C GLU A 622 -2.86 -12.75 -10.14
N GLU A 623 -2.28 -12.06 -11.12
CA GLU A 623 -2.37 -12.47 -12.54
C GLU A 623 -1.77 -13.89 -12.79
N THR A 624 -0.95 -14.39 -11.86
CA THR A 624 -0.37 -15.74 -11.82
C THR A 624 -1.38 -16.86 -11.54
N GLY A 625 -2.56 -16.53 -11.00
CA GLY A 625 -3.54 -17.50 -10.50
C GLY A 625 -3.53 -17.71 -8.98
N CYS A 626 -2.62 -17.07 -8.25
CA CYS A 626 -2.56 -17.14 -6.78
C CYS A 626 -3.62 -16.28 -6.09
N VAL A 627 -3.90 -16.60 -4.82
CA VAL A 627 -4.69 -15.73 -3.95
C VAL A 627 -3.85 -15.30 -2.75
N MET A 628 -3.69 -13.98 -2.60
CA MET A 628 -3.08 -13.37 -1.42
C MET A 628 -4.18 -12.90 -0.46
N LEU A 629 -4.25 -13.51 0.72
CA LEU A 629 -5.16 -13.12 1.79
C LEU A 629 -4.40 -12.30 2.85
N LEU A 630 -4.85 -11.08 3.12
CA LEU A 630 -4.34 -10.21 4.17
C LEU A 630 -5.30 -10.17 5.35
N LEU A 631 -4.79 -10.27 6.57
CA LEU A 631 -5.48 -10.07 7.84
C LEU A 631 -4.80 -8.97 8.66
N ALA A 632 -5.59 -8.16 9.36
CA ALA A 632 -5.12 -7.21 10.37
C ALA A 632 -6.03 -7.21 11.59
N ASN A 633 -5.43 -7.28 12.78
CA ASN A 633 -6.09 -7.06 14.07
C ASN A 633 -6.05 -5.56 14.41
N SER A 634 -7.24 -5.01 14.68
CA SER A 634 -7.49 -3.63 15.10
C SER A 634 -7.28 -3.43 16.60
N LEU A 635 -7.32 -4.51 17.41
CA LEU A 635 -7.30 -4.46 18.87
C LEU A 635 -5.89 -4.58 19.43
N ASN A 636 -5.65 -3.92 20.57
CA ASN A 636 -4.43 -4.10 21.37
C ASN A 636 -4.45 -5.39 22.23
N GLU A 637 -5.16 -6.42 21.77
CA GLU A 637 -5.34 -7.71 22.44
C GLU A 637 -5.24 -8.85 21.42
N PRO A 638 -4.77 -10.05 21.82
CA PRO A 638 -4.69 -11.19 20.92
C PRO A 638 -6.09 -11.73 20.57
N VAL A 639 -6.29 -12.06 19.30
CA VAL A 639 -7.57 -12.51 18.74
C VAL A 639 -7.41 -13.80 17.95
N LYS A 640 -8.42 -14.65 18.02
CA LYS A 640 -8.60 -15.78 17.12
C LYS A 640 -9.47 -15.33 15.95
N ALA A 641 -8.88 -15.24 14.76
CA ALA A 641 -9.57 -14.93 13.52
C ALA A 641 -10.06 -16.22 12.86
N VAL A 642 -11.30 -16.19 12.36
CA VAL A 642 -11.89 -17.24 11.53
C VAL A 642 -12.31 -16.59 10.21
N VAL A 643 -11.61 -16.92 9.13
CA VAL A 643 -11.88 -16.40 7.78
C VAL A 643 -12.61 -17.47 6.99
N THR A 644 -13.73 -17.10 6.37
CA THR A 644 -14.54 -17.98 5.54
C THR A 644 -14.55 -17.49 4.09
N PHE A 645 -14.10 -18.33 3.18
CA PHE A 645 -14.20 -18.16 1.74
C PHE A 645 -15.58 -18.64 1.25
N ALA A 646 -16.15 -17.96 0.25
CA ALA A 646 -17.40 -18.40 -0.37
C ALA A 646 -17.19 -19.68 -1.21
N TYR A 647 -18.22 -20.52 -1.29
CA TYR A 647 -18.20 -21.69 -2.17
C TYR A 647 -18.13 -21.27 -3.65
N GLY A 648 -17.25 -21.90 -4.41
CA GLY A 648 -16.87 -21.50 -5.77
C GLY A 648 -15.57 -20.69 -5.85
N SER A 649 -14.89 -20.44 -4.72
CA SER A 649 -13.55 -19.85 -4.69
C SER A 649 -12.53 -20.85 -5.23
N ALA A 650 -12.20 -20.75 -6.52
CA ALA A 650 -11.33 -21.70 -7.23
C ALA A 650 -10.05 -22.04 -6.45
N GLY A 651 -9.78 -23.34 -6.27
CA GLY A 651 -8.60 -23.89 -5.58
C GLY A 651 -8.56 -23.71 -4.06
N ILE A 652 -9.54 -23.01 -3.48
CA ILE A 652 -9.65 -22.77 -2.03
C ILE A 652 -10.88 -23.47 -1.47
N TYR A 653 -12.04 -23.26 -2.08
CA TYR A 653 -13.30 -23.89 -1.71
C TYR A 653 -14.26 -23.97 -2.89
N ASP A 654 -14.28 -25.12 -3.57
CA ASP A 654 -15.11 -25.37 -4.74
C ASP A 654 -15.55 -26.85 -4.82
N GLN A 655 -16.04 -27.31 -5.97
CA GLN A 655 -16.47 -28.70 -6.19
C GLN A 655 -15.33 -29.73 -6.05
N LYS A 656 -14.09 -29.35 -6.37
CA LYS A 656 -12.90 -30.20 -6.36
C LYS A 656 -12.09 -30.01 -5.08
N THR A 657 -11.98 -28.78 -4.60
CA THR A 657 -11.14 -28.43 -3.45
C THR A 657 -11.96 -28.18 -2.20
N ASN A 658 -11.91 -29.14 -1.26
CA ASN A 658 -12.49 -29.03 0.08
C ASN A 658 -11.43 -28.94 1.20
N VAL A 659 -10.16 -29.16 0.88
CA VAL A 659 -9.02 -28.95 1.78
C VAL A 659 -7.87 -28.40 0.95
N THR A 660 -7.27 -27.29 1.41
CA THR A 660 -6.05 -26.72 0.84
C THR A 660 -5.13 -26.22 1.97
N GLN A 661 -4.00 -25.62 1.63
CA GLN A 661 -3.08 -24.99 2.57
C GLN A 661 -2.78 -23.55 2.17
N ALA A 662 -2.76 -22.68 3.16
CA ALA A 662 -2.26 -21.32 3.05
C ALA A 662 -0.80 -21.27 3.52
N LEU A 663 0.11 -20.91 2.62
CA LEU A 663 1.51 -20.61 2.95
C LEU A 663 1.58 -19.28 3.70
N VAL A 664 2.41 -19.17 4.72
CA VAL A 664 2.69 -17.92 5.41
C VAL A 664 4.02 -17.35 4.91
N PRO A 665 4.03 -16.42 3.93
CA PRO A 665 5.25 -16.08 3.20
C PRO A 665 6.27 -15.31 4.05
N PHE A 666 5.82 -14.47 4.98
CA PHE A 666 6.68 -13.53 5.72
C PHE A 666 7.24 -14.07 7.05
N GLU A 667 7.00 -15.33 7.39
CA GLU A 667 7.62 -15.94 8.57
C GLU A 667 9.08 -16.34 8.28
N LEU A 668 9.99 -15.86 9.13
CA LEU A 668 11.43 -16.16 9.04
C LEU A 668 11.79 -17.62 9.34
N ALA A 669 10.87 -18.37 9.96
CA ALA A 669 11.09 -19.78 10.29
C ALA A 669 11.03 -20.64 9.02
N LEU A 670 12.01 -21.53 8.84
CA LEU A 670 12.05 -22.50 7.74
C LEU A 670 11.89 -23.94 8.27
N PRO A 671 11.06 -24.80 7.63
CA PRO A 671 10.16 -24.47 6.52
C PRO A 671 9.05 -23.51 6.96
N ARG A 672 8.63 -22.60 6.05
CA ARG A 672 7.58 -21.61 6.34
C ARG A 672 6.29 -22.29 6.77
N ARG A 673 5.59 -21.71 7.74
CA ARG A 673 4.34 -22.26 8.29
C ARG A 673 3.28 -22.37 7.19
N ARG A 674 2.47 -23.42 7.30
CA ARG A 674 1.34 -23.73 6.43
C ARG A 674 0.10 -23.89 7.30
N VAL A 675 -0.94 -23.09 7.03
CA VAL A 675 -2.21 -23.13 7.77
C VAL A 675 -3.23 -23.93 6.94
N PRO A 676 -3.86 -24.99 7.49
CA PRO A 676 -4.84 -25.76 6.76
C PRO A 676 -6.13 -24.95 6.56
N VAL A 677 -6.66 -24.94 5.34
CA VAL A 677 -7.96 -24.36 5.01
C VAL A 677 -8.91 -25.52 4.72
N LYS A 678 -9.99 -25.65 5.49
CA LYS A 678 -10.93 -26.78 5.39
C LYS A 678 -12.33 -26.26 5.09
N ARG A 679 -12.93 -26.70 3.98
CA ARG A 679 -14.24 -26.24 3.49
C ARG A 679 -14.33 -24.70 3.43
N GLY A 680 -13.27 -24.06 2.93
CA GLY A 680 -13.16 -22.61 2.88
C GLY A 680 -12.92 -21.91 4.21
N ILE A 681 -12.70 -22.62 5.31
CA ILE A 681 -12.45 -22.02 6.63
C ILE A 681 -10.94 -22.05 6.94
N LEU A 682 -10.37 -20.87 7.16
CA LEU A 682 -9.02 -20.64 7.70
C LEU A 682 -9.16 -20.12 9.14
N VAL A 683 -8.31 -20.61 10.05
CA VAL A 683 -8.27 -20.16 11.45
C VAL A 683 -6.86 -19.72 11.80
N GLU A 684 -6.71 -18.53 12.35
CA GLU A 684 -5.43 -17.95 12.76
C GLU A 684 -5.52 -17.30 14.14
N TYR A 685 -4.40 -17.28 14.87
CA TYR A 685 -4.25 -16.53 16.12
C TYR A 685 -3.34 -15.31 15.86
N LEU A 686 -3.94 -14.12 15.83
CA LEU A 686 -3.21 -12.86 15.67
C LEU A 686 -2.86 -12.30 17.06
N PRO A 687 -1.62 -11.84 17.30
CA PRO A 687 -1.29 -11.09 18.51
C PRO A 687 -2.02 -9.74 18.54
N ALA A 688 -1.89 -9.00 19.65
CA ALA A 688 -2.29 -7.59 19.73
C ALA A 688 -1.72 -6.80 18.54
N LEU A 689 -2.58 -6.10 17.79
CA LEU A 689 -2.24 -5.36 16.57
C LEU A 689 -1.57 -6.21 15.47
N GLY A 690 -1.72 -7.54 15.56
CA GLY A 690 -1.10 -8.51 14.68
C GLY A 690 -1.59 -8.42 13.24
N THR A 691 -0.66 -8.55 12.31
CA THR A 691 -0.90 -8.54 10.86
C THR A 691 -0.39 -9.84 10.25
N GLN A 692 -1.15 -10.44 9.35
CA GLN A 692 -0.71 -11.66 8.67
C GLN A 692 -1.09 -11.63 7.19
N ALA A 693 -0.15 -12.05 6.34
CA ALA A 693 -0.45 -12.41 4.96
C ALA A 693 -0.37 -13.93 4.78
N PHE A 694 -1.12 -14.42 3.79
CA PHE A 694 -1.20 -15.80 3.38
C PHE A 694 -1.21 -15.90 1.85
N GLN A 695 -0.50 -16.87 1.28
CA GLN A 695 -0.59 -17.23 -0.13
C GLN A 695 -1.29 -18.58 -0.28
N LEU A 696 -2.35 -18.64 -1.09
CA LEU A 696 -3.15 -19.83 -1.34
C LEU A 696 -3.11 -20.21 -2.83
N ASN A 697 -3.22 -21.52 -3.11
CA ASN A 697 -3.52 -22.02 -4.45
C ASN A 697 -4.90 -21.48 -4.86
N GLY A 698 -4.96 -20.66 -5.91
CA GLY A 698 -6.20 -20.29 -6.58
C GLY A 698 -6.41 -21.18 -7.80
N THR A 699 -5.80 -20.82 -8.92
CA THR A 699 -5.84 -21.58 -10.18
C THR A 699 -4.47 -22.11 -10.62
N SER A 700 -3.45 -21.93 -9.78
CA SER A 700 -2.04 -22.31 -10.01
C SER A 700 -1.40 -22.85 -8.74
N ASP A 701 -0.34 -23.67 -8.89
CA ASP A 701 0.35 -24.38 -7.79
C ASP A 701 1.33 -23.53 -6.94
N CYS A 702 1.07 -22.24 -6.79
CA CYS A 702 1.99 -21.34 -6.10
C CYS A 702 1.98 -21.43 -4.57
N ALA A 703 1.00 -22.09 -3.94
CA ALA A 703 1.12 -22.51 -2.56
C ALA A 703 1.89 -23.84 -2.43
N VAL A 704 2.26 -24.48 -3.54
CA VAL A 704 2.98 -25.76 -3.60
C VAL A 704 4.42 -25.52 -4.06
N VAL A 705 5.27 -25.09 -3.14
CA VAL A 705 6.71 -25.39 -3.27
C VAL A 705 6.86 -26.88 -3.02
N GLU A 706 6.74 -27.68 -4.09
CA GLU A 706 7.15 -29.08 -4.08
C GLU A 706 8.68 -29.12 -3.96
N LEU A 707 9.16 -29.08 -2.72
CA LEU A 707 10.47 -29.65 -2.39
C LEU A 707 10.37 -31.14 -2.73
N ALA A 708 10.82 -31.50 -3.93
CA ALA A 708 10.83 -32.86 -4.43
C ALA A 708 11.31 -33.81 -3.33
N GLN A 709 10.47 -34.77 -2.95
CA GLN A 709 10.78 -35.71 -1.87
C GLN A 709 11.86 -36.70 -2.33
N GLY A 710 13.11 -36.27 -2.21
CA GLY A 710 14.29 -37.01 -2.58
C GLY A 710 15.42 -36.08 -3.01
N VAL A 711 16.58 -36.18 -2.33
CA VAL A 711 17.89 -35.61 -2.74
C VAL A 711 18.09 -34.10 -2.47
N LEU A 712 18.26 -33.71 -1.19
CA LEU A 712 19.60 -33.39 -0.62
C LEU A 712 19.55 -32.83 0.82
N GLU A 713 20.28 -33.48 1.73
CA GLU A 713 20.37 -33.14 3.16
C GLU A 713 21.34 -31.97 3.50
N ARG A 714 21.44 -30.94 2.64
CA ARG A 714 22.32 -29.78 2.93
C ARG A 714 21.65 -28.45 2.60
N PRO A 715 21.79 -27.41 3.45
CA PRO A 715 21.32 -26.08 3.11
C PRO A 715 22.08 -25.60 1.87
N ASN A 716 21.34 -25.24 0.83
CA ASN A 716 21.85 -24.38 -0.21
C ASN A 716 22.18 -23.02 0.44
N LEU A 717 23.42 -22.56 0.32
CA LEU A 717 23.97 -21.43 1.08
C LEU A 717 23.71 -20.09 0.38
N ILE A 718 23.43 -20.17 -0.91
CA ILE A 718 22.56 -19.23 -1.60
C ILE A 718 21.33 -20.05 -2.02
N LEU A 719 20.57 -20.62 -1.08
CA LEU A 719 19.14 -20.79 -1.34
C LEU A 719 18.64 -19.36 -1.36
N ASN A 720 18.39 -18.87 -2.57
CA ASN A 720 17.64 -17.66 -2.78
C ASN A 720 16.19 -18.06 -3.08
N PRO A 721 15.41 -18.54 -2.07
CA PRO A 721 13.98 -18.66 -2.26
C PRO A 721 13.39 -17.27 -2.50
N SER A 722 14.11 -16.20 -2.12
CA SER A 722 13.68 -14.82 -2.24
C SER A 722 13.28 -14.48 -3.66
N PHE A 723 14.09 -14.73 -4.70
CA PHE A 723 13.71 -14.46 -6.10
C PHE A 723 12.33 -15.05 -6.46
N GLU A 724 12.14 -16.35 -6.16
CA GLU A 724 10.89 -17.07 -6.45
C GLU A 724 9.74 -16.83 -5.44
N GLN A 725 10.00 -16.21 -4.28
CA GLN A 725 9.04 -16.15 -3.17
C GLN A 725 8.74 -14.74 -2.67
N PHE A 726 9.54 -13.72 -3.03
CA PHE A 726 9.50 -12.36 -2.47
C PHE A 726 9.41 -11.25 -3.55
N GLY A 727 8.33 -11.20 -4.34
CA GLY A 727 8.21 -10.47 -5.62
C GLY A 727 8.37 -8.92 -5.62
N ALA A 728 9.58 -8.40 -5.39
CA ALA A 728 9.77 -7.00 -5.01
C ALA A 728 10.12 -5.99 -6.14
N TYR A 729 9.59 -4.76 -6.07
CA TYR A 729 9.97 -3.59 -6.91
C TYR A 729 10.98 -2.65 -6.23
N VAL A 730 12.22 -2.63 -6.72
CA VAL A 730 13.26 -1.63 -6.38
C VAL A 730 13.75 -1.64 -4.92
N SER A 731 14.10 -2.82 -4.40
CA SER A 731 14.87 -3.00 -3.14
C SER A 731 16.22 -3.65 -3.37
N ALA A 732 17.23 -3.44 -2.51
CA ALA A 732 18.46 -4.23 -2.62
C ALA A 732 18.09 -5.73 -2.70
N PRO A 733 18.45 -6.47 -3.78
CA PRO A 733 17.95 -7.82 -3.97
C PRO A 733 18.28 -8.68 -2.75
N LEU A 734 17.33 -9.45 -2.22
CA LEU A 734 17.54 -10.09 -0.93
C LEU A 734 18.74 -11.06 -1.01
N TYR A 735 19.59 -11.02 0.02
CA TYR A 735 20.89 -11.69 0.05
C TYR A 735 21.91 -11.22 -1.00
N TRP A 736 21.81 -9.98 -1.48
CA TRP A 736 22.86 -9.30 -2.25
C TRP A 736 23.45 -8.12 -1.48
N ASP A 737 24.75 -7.89 -1.64
CA ASP A 737 25.46 -6.79 -1.02
C ASP A 737 25.44 -5.59 -1.96
N CYS A 738 24.54 -4.65 -1.70
CA CYS A 738 24.46 -3.40 -2.47
C CYS A 738 25.51 -2.36 -2.08
N SER A 739 26.51 -2.70 -1.25
CA SER A 739 27.74 -1.92 -1.09
C SER A 739 28.77 -2.19 -2.21
N MET A 740 28.29 -2.22 -3.45
CA MET A 740 29.11 -2.44 -4.65
C MET A 740 30.33 -1.51 -4.67
N THR A 741 31.52 -2.11 -4.77
CA THR A 741 32.77 -1.41 -4.41
C THR A 741 33.41 -0.70 -5.60
N PRO A 742 33.98 0.51 -5.41
CA PRO A 742 33.47 1.57 -4.53
C PRO A 742 32.21 2.21 -5.13
N LEU A 743 31.60 3.12 -4.38
CA LEU A 743 30.49 4.01 -4.80
C LEU A 743 30.91 4.91 -5.97
N ASN A 744 30.97 4.34 -7.17
CA ASN A 744 31.18 5.09 -8.40
C ASN A 744 29.90 5.86 -8.76
N LEU A 745 30.09 7.02 -9.39
CA LEU A 745 29.01 7.86 -9.91
C LEU A 745 28.13 7.05 -10.89
N GLY A 746 26.99 6.55 -10.41
CA GLY A 746 25.96 5.88 -11.20
C GLY A 746 25.86 4.34 -11.10
N SER A 747 26.63 3.66 -10.23
CA SER A 747 26.44 2.20 -10.02
C SER A 747 25.41 1.93 -8.91
N ASN A 748 24.33 1.21 -9.21
CA ASN A 748 23.21 0.93 -8.27
C ASN A 748 22.68 -0.50 -8.43
N CYS A 749 22.00 -1.05 -7.43
CA CYS A 749 21.40 -2.38 -7.51
C CYS A 749 20.08 -2.45 -6.75
N PHE A 750 19.12 -3.16 -7.32
CA PHE A 750 17.74 -3.19 -6.86
C PHE A 750 16.94 -4.32 -7.53
N ALA A 751 15.85 -4.76 -6.91
CA ALA A 751 14.96 -5.80 -7.41
C ALA A 751 14.11 -5.27 -8.58
N ASP A 752 13.86 -6.10 -9.59
CA ASP A 752 13.11 -5.71 -10.78
C ASP A 752 12.11 -6.82 -11.14
N ALA A 753 10.87 -6.65 -10.68
CA ALA A 753 9.74 -7.51 -11.02
C ALA A 753 9.40 -7.52 -12.52
N SER A 754 9.80 -6.48 -13.26
CA SER A 754 9.44 -6.32 -14.68
C SER A 754 10.36 -7.07 -15.65
N VAL A 755 11.44 -7.67 -15.14
CA VAL A 755 12.39 -8.50 -15.90
C VAL A 755 12.81 -9.66 -14.97
N CYS A 756 12.19 -10.82 -15.10
CA CYS A 756 12.43 -12.00 -14.26
C CYS A 756 12.35 -13.29 -15.08
N LEU A 757 12.91 -14.38 -14.56
CA LEU A 757 12.83 -15.72 -15.12
C LEU A 757 11.67 -16.50 -14.51
N ASP A 758 11.54 -16.43 -13.19
CA ASP A 758 10.59 -17.16 -12.35
C ASP A 758 9.20 -16.48 -12.21
N ARG A 759 9.01 -15.34 -12.87
CA ARG A 759 7.81 -14.49 -12.86
C ARG A 759 7.56 -13.67 -11.60
N ARG A 760 8.52 -13.54 -10.67
CA ARG A 760 8.38 -12.64 -9.51
C ARG A 760 9.32 -11.44 -9.54
N HIS A 761 10.63 -11.63 -9.61
CA HIS A 761 11.62 -10.54 -9.80
C HIS A 761 13.03 -11.09 -9.94
N SER A 762 13.91 -10.31 -10.59
CA SER A 762 15.35 -10.56 -10.56
C SER A 762 16.09 -9.41 -9.89
N GLY A 763 17.37 -9.63 -9.56
CA GLY A 763 18.26 -8.57 -9.09
C GLY A 763 18.78 -7.78 -10.28
N ARG A 764 18.34 -6.54 -10.44
CA ARG A 764 18.86 -5.59 -11.43
C ARG A 764 20.07 -4.84 -10.89
N PHE A 765 21.12 -4.80 -11.69
CA PHE A 765 22.37 -4.12 -11.38
C PHE A 765 22.71 -3.13 -12.49
N VAL A 766 22.91 -1.87 -12.12
CA VAL A 766 23.39 -0.79 -12.97
C VAL A 766 24.88 -0.63 -12.70
N THR A 767 25.71 -0.76 -13.73
CA THR A 767 27.15 -0.97 -13.55
C THR A 767 27.94 0.32 -13.32
N GLY A 768 27.31 1.48 -13.53
CA GLY A 768 27.96 2.79 -13.55
C GLY A 768 28.94 2.97 -14.72
N LEU A 769 29.72 4.04 -14.67
CA LEU A 769 30.70 4.40 -15.73
C LEU A 769 32.03 3.63 -15.64
N ASN A 770 32.39 3.12 -14.46
CA ASN A 770 33.66 2.41 -14.25
C ASN A 770 33.40 0.96 -13.81
N VAL A 771 33.37 0.07 -14.81
CA VAL A 771 33.13 -1.37 -14.67
C VAL A 771 34.32 -2.15 -14.09
N GLN A 772 35.53 -1.59 -14.11
CA GLN A 772 36.72 -2.32 -13.63
C GLN A 772 36.68 -2.57 -12.13
N THR A 773 36.19 -1.57 -11.38
CA THR A 773 36.03 -1.69 -9.93
C THR A 773 34.69 -2.32 -9.56
N PHE A 774 33.64 -2.12 -10.38
CA PHE A 774 32.29 -2.65 -10.14
C PHE A 774 32.32 -4.14 -9.77
N GLU A 775 31.76 -4.45 -8.61
CA GLU A 775 31.71 -5.78 -8.01
C GLU A 775 30.36 -5.99 -7.36
N ILE A 776 29.70 -7.08 -7.73
CA ILE A 776 28.50 -7.59 -7.08
C ILE A 776 28.95 -8.74 -6.18
N ALA A 777 28.58 -8.71 -4.91
CA ALA A 777 28.75 -9.85 -4.02
C ALA A 777 27.38 -10.27 -3.47
N PRO A 778 27.09 -11.57 -3.33
CA PRO A 778 25.97 -12.00 -2.51
C PRO A 778 26.27 -11.67 -1.04
N SER A 779 25.26 -11.16 -0.32
CA SER A 779 25.24 -11.03 1.15
C SER A 779 25.07 -12.41 1.78
N ILE A 780 26.00 -13.32 1.49
CA ILE A 780 26.19 -14.53 2.27
C ILE A 780 26.62 -14.07 3.66
N GLY A 781 25.88 -14.45 4.69
CA GLY A 781 26.18 -14.09 6.06
C GLY A 781 27.55 -14.65 6.49
N TRP A 782 28.60 -13.83 6.39
CA TRP A 782 29.91 -14.11 6.99
C TRP A 782 29.83 -14.21 8.54
N SER A 783 28.66 -13.89 9.10
CA SER A 783 28.21 -14.26 10.44
C SER A 783 28.01 -15.77 10.59
N LYS A 784 29.09 -16.50 10.90
CA LYS A 784 29.12 -17.84 11.55
C LYS A 784 28.47 -19.04 10.82
N GLU A 785 27.70 -18.84 9.74
CA GLU A 785 26.85 -19.90 9.15
C GLU A 785 27.39 -20.54 7.86
N LEU A 786 28.39 -19.97 7.19
CA LEU A 786 29.24 -20.74 6.26
C LEU A 786 30.14 -21.67 7.09
N PRO A 787 29.91 -23.00 7.13
CA PRO A 787 30.50 -23.80 8.20
C PRO A 787 32.00 -24.05 8.04
N GLU A 788 32.46 -24.24 6.79
CA GLU A 788 33.79 -24.80 6.49
C GLU A 788 34.42 -24.19 5.23
N VAL A 789 35.75 -24.29 5.13
CA VAL A 789 36.47 -24.15 3.86
C VAL A 789 36.04 -25.30 2.95
N GLY A 790 35.60 -24.99 1.72
CA GLY A 790 35.00 -26.01 0.88
C GLY A 790 34.93 -25.66 -0.60
N THR A 791 34.61 -26.68 -1.41
CA THR A 791 34.25 -26.53 -2.82
C THR A 791 32.74 -26.42 -2.92
N TYR A 792 32.25 -25.42 -3.65
CA TYR A 792 30.84 -25.12 -3.83
C TYR A 792 30.48 -25.24 -5.30
N VAL A 793 29.36 -25.87 -5.61
CA VAL A 793 28.74 -25.84 -6.94
C VAL A 793 27.64 -24.79 -6.91
N GLY A 794 27.73 -23.79 -7.78
CA GLY A 794 26.76 -22.74 -7.91
C GLY A 794 26.16 -22.66 -9.31
N SER A 795 24.97 -22.07 -9.39
CA SER A 795 24.41 -21.61 -10.65
C SER A 795 23.67 -20.29 -10.46
N ILE A 796 23.54 -19.51 -11.53
CA ILE A 796 22.80 -18.26 -11.53
C ILE A 796 22.29 -17.98 -12.94
N TRP A 797 21.05 -17.53 -13.05
CA TRP A 797 20.52 -17.07 -14.33
C TRP A 797 20.83 -15.59 -14.51
N ALA A 798 21.19 -15.19 -15.73
CA ALA A 798 21.58 -13.83 -16.00
C ALA A 798 21.14 -13.37 -17.40
N GLN A 799 20.83 -12.08 -17.54
CA GLN A 799 20.64 -11.39 -18.81
C GLN A 799 21.15 -9.95 -18.71
N ALA A 800 21.27 -9.24 -19.84
CA ALA A 800 21.75 -7.86 -19.88
C ALA A 800 21.10 -7.04 -20.99
N GLY A 801 20.82 -5.76 -20.68
CA GLY A 801 20.15 -4.84 -21.61
C GLY A 801 21.05 -4.33 -22.74
N VAL A 802 22.35 -4.66 -22.67
CA VAL A 802 23.35 -4.51 -23.72
C VAL A 802 24.30 -5.72 -23.64
N PRO A 803 24.90 -6.19 -24.74
CA PRO A 803 25.85 -7.30 -24.72
C PRO A 803 27.02 -7.05 -23.76
N MET A 804 27.25 -7.99 -22.83
CA MET A 804 28.34 -7.92 -21.85
C MET A 804 28.70 -9.32 -21.34
N SER A 805 29.91 -9.52 -20.81
CA SER A 805 30.30 -10.76 -20.14
C SER A 805 30.10 -10.64 -18.63
N LEU A 806 29.34 -11.54 -18.03
CA LEU A 806 29.31 -11.77 -16.59
C LEU A 806 30.44 -12.74 -16.21
N VAL A 807 31.26 -12.34 -15.24
CA VAL A 807 32.41 -13.11 -14.76
C VAL A 807 32.23 -13.40 -13.28
N VAL A 808 32.15 -14.67 -12.90
CA VAL A 808 32.15 -15.10 -11.49
C VAL A 808 33.56 -15.50 -11.09
N GLY A 809 33.97 -15.11 -9.89
CA GLY A 809 35.29 -15.42 -9.36
C GLY A 809 35.34 -15.35 -7.84
N ARG A 810 36.48 -15.77 -7.26
CA ARG A 810 36.76 -15.54 -5.84
C ARG A 810 37.64 -14.31 -5.66
N ARG A 811 37.38 -13.57 -4.58
CA ARG A 811 38.11 -12.39 -4.13
C ARG A 811 38.79 -12.71 -2.80
N GLU A 812 40.11 -12.81 -2.83
CA GLU A 812 40.96 -12.77 -1.63
C GLU A 812 41.64 -11.39 -1.62
N THR A 813 42.96 -11.33 -1.80
CA THR A 813 43.66 -10.08 -2.15
C THR A 813 43.47 -9.73 -3.63
N THR A 814 43.48 -10.72 -4.51
CA THR A 814 43.23 -10.59 -5.95
C THR A 814 41.90 -11.22 -6.35
N PHE A 815 41.40 -10.86 -7.53
CA PHE A 815 40.28 -11.55 -8.18
C PHE A 815 40.83 -12.74 -8.96
N GLN A 816 40.26 -13.92 -8.75
CA GLN A 816 40.51 -15.09 -9.57
C GLN A 816 39.20 -15.49 -10.26
N GLU A 817 39.16 -15.36 -11.59
CA GLU A 817 38.05 -15.83 -12.42
C GLU A 817 37.87 -17.35 -12.27
N VAL A 818 36.60 -17.76 -12.16
CA VAL A 818 36.19 -19.16 -12.01
C VAL A 818 35.35 -19.59 -13.21
N ALA A 819 34.40 -18.76 -13.64
CA ALA A 819 33.60 -19.00 -14.84
C ALA A 819 33.09 -17.68 -15.45
N ARG A 820 32.59 -17.76 -16.68
CA ARG A 820 32.13 -16.63 -17.47
C ARG A 820 30.95 -17.02 -18.34
N ALA A 821 29.99 -16.11 -18.49
CA ALA A 821 28.94 -16.18 -19.50
C ALA A 821 28.83 -14.84 -20.25
N ASP A 822 28.72 -14.90 -21.57
CA ASP A 822 28.32 -13.75 -22.36
C ASP A 822 26.79 -13.62 -22.34
N LEU A 823 26.32 -12.43 -21.96
CA LEU A 823 24.93 -12.08 -21.76
C LEU A 823 24.39 -11.26 -22.93
N THR A 824 23.11 -11.46 -23.23
CA THR A 824 22.28 -10.64 -24.11
C THR A 824 20.96 -10.36 -23.39
N ASP A 825 19.96 -9.84 -24.10
CA ASP A 825 18.57 -9.71 -23.64
C ASP A 825 17.84 -11.05 -23.41
N ALA A 826 18.48 -12.18 -23.69
CA ALA A 826 18.00 -13.52 -23.37
C ALA A 826 18.60 -14.05 -22.06
N TRP A 827 17.77 -14.69 -21.24
CA TRP A 827 18.19 -15.40 -20.04
C TRP A 827 19.16 -16.55 -20.34
N ARG A 828 20.27 -16.60 -19.60
CA ARG A 828 21.30 -17.64 -19.69
C ARG A 828 21.75 -18.10 -18.31
N GLU A 829 21.79 -19.40 -18.07
CA GLU A 829 22.39 -19.95 -16.85
C GLU A 829 23.92 -19.94 -16.92
N LEU A 830 24.56 -19.46 -15.85
CA LEU A 830 25.98 -19.57 -15.57
C LEU A 830 26.17 -20.54 -14.40
N THR A 831 26.64 -21.75 -14.70
CA THR A 831 27.05 -22.74 -13.71
C THR A 831 28.55 -22.61 -13.41
N PHE A 832 28.95 -22.86 -12.15
CA PHE A 832 30.34 -22.72 -11.71
C PHE A 832 30.67 -23.62 -10.52
N GLU A 833 31.95 -23.99 -10.40
CA GLU A 833 32.49 -24.65 -9.20
C GLU A 833 33.59 -23.78 -8.60
N VAL A 834 33.41 -23.34 -7.35
CA VAL A 834 34.31 -22.40 -6.67
C VAL A 834 34.74 -22.96 -5.32
N ARG A 835 36.05 -22.95 -5.05
CA ARG A 835 36.58 -23.21 -3.71
C ARG A 835 36.63 -21.91 -2.92
N LEU A 836 35.91 -21.84 -1.80
CA LEU A 836 35.96 -20.70 -0.89
C LEU A 836 36.73 -21.05 0.38
N GLU A 837 37.71 -20.21 0.69
CA GLU A 837 38.52 -20.19 1.89
C GLU A 837 37.93 -19.22 2.92
N ARG A 838 38.35 -19.29 4.19
CA ARG A 838 37.78 -18.51 5.32
C ARG A 838 37.76 -16.97 5.12
N ASN A 839 38.52 -16.43 4.17
CA ASN A 839 38.56 -15.00 3.86
C ASN A 839 38.17 -14.66 2.41
N SER A 840 37.79 -15.64 1.58
CA SER A 840 37.55 -15.42 0.15
C SER A 840 36.08 -15.17 -0.17
N ARG A 841 35.74 -14.03 -0.78
CA ARG A 841 34.36 -13.71 -1.20
C ARG A 841 34.05 -14.24 -2.59
N LEU A 842 32.85 -14.77 -2.79
CA LEU A 842 32.30 -14.93 -4.14
C LEU A 842 31.95 -13.55 -4.69
N VAL A 843 32.42 -13.23 -5.90
CA VAL A 843 32.23 -11.92 -6.54
C VAL A 843 31.90 -12.11 -8.01
N PHE A 844 30.95 -11.30 -8.49
CA PHE A 844 30.61 -11.18 -9.90
C PHE A 844 31.08 -9.83 -10.44
N LYS A 845 31.64 -9.84 -11.65
CA LYS A 845 32.11 -8.66 -12.40
C LYS A 845 31.51 -8.63 -13.80
N VAL A 846 31.57 -7.46 -14.43
CA VAL A 846 31.21 -7.26 -15.84
C VAL A 846 32.28 -6.48 -16.59
N ASN A 847 32.27 -6.56 -17.91
CA ASN A 847 33.23 -5.88 -18.79
C ASN A 847 32.66 -4.65 -19.53
N ALA A 848 31.35 -4.39 -19.47
CA ALA A 848 30.71 -3.31 -20.21
C ALA A 848 29.69 -2.53 -19.36
N THR A 849 29.54 -1.24 -19.67
CA THR A 849 28.63 -0.34 -18.98
C THR A 849 27.19 -0.65 -19.37
N GLY A 850 26.27 -0.81 -18.41
CA GLY A 850 24.87 -1.01 -18.72
C GLY A 850 24.02 -1.45 -17.53
N VAL A 851 23.03 -2.29 -17.85
CA VAL A 851 22.14 -2.94 -16.88
C VAL A 851 22.22 -4.44 -17.11
N LEU A 852 22.44 -5.20 -16.04
CA LEU A 852 22.26 -6.65 -16.02
C LEU A 852 21.22 -7.04 -14.99
N TRP A 853 20.67 -8.23 -15.16
CA TRP A 853 19.74 -8.86 -14.24
C TRP A 853 20.28 -10.24 -13.85
N LEU A 854 20.18 -10.59 -12.57
CA LEU A 854 20.61 -11.87 -11.99
C LEU A 854 19.43 -12.52 -11.25
N ASP A 855 19.19 -13.81 -11.47
CA ASP A 855 17.99 -14.50 -11.03
C ASP A 855 18.29 -15.96 -10.62
N SER A 856 17.38 -16.58 -9.86
CA SER A 856 17.40 -17.99 -9.43
C SER A 856 18.76 -18.51 -8.93
N ALA A 857 19.48 -17.68 -8.17
CA ALA A 857 20.84 -17.97 -7.73
C ALA A 857 20.91 -19.15 -6.74
N ARG A 858 21.90 -20.02 -6.92
CA ARG A 858 22.18 -21.24 -6.14
C ARG A 858 23.66 -21.36 -5.78
N LEU A 859 23.98 -21.82 -4.57
CA LEU A 859 25.34 -22.18 -4.16
C LEU A 859 25.32 -23.28 -3.09
N VAL A 860 25.65 -24.51 -3.48
CA VAL A 860 25.61 -25.69 -2.61
C VAL A 860 27.03 -26.15 -2.28
N LEU A 861 27.32 -26.46 -1.01
CA LEU A 861 28.57 -27.11 -0.63
C LEU A 861 28.64 -28.51 -1.27
N ARG A 862 29.60 -28.71 -2.17
CA ARG A 862 29.89 -30.02 -2.77
C ARG A 862 30.34 -30.93 -1.64
N SER A 863 29.66 -32.07 -1.45
CA SER A 863 30.15 -33.03 -0.46
C SER A 863 31.53 -33.52 -0.86
N PRO A 864 32.49 -33.65 0.08
CA PRO A 864 33.55 -34.62 -0.11
C PRO A 864 32.87 -35.99 -0.31
N VAL A 865 33.34 -36.71 -1.33
CA VAL A 865 32.97 -38.09 -1.66
C VAL A 865 34.16 -38.97 -1.31
#